data_AF-A0A6H2CWL0-F1
#
_entry.id   AF-A0A6H2CWL0-F1
#
_cell.length_a   1.000
_cell.length_b   1.000
_cell.length_c   1.000
_cell.angle_alpha   90.00
_cell.angle_beta   90.00
_cell.angle_gamma   90.00
#
_symmetry.space_group_name_H-M   'P 1'
#
loop_
_entity.id
_entity.type
_entity.pdbx_description
1 polymer ?
#
loop_
_entity_poly.entity_id
_entity_poly.type
_entity_poly.pdbx_seq_one_letter_code
_entity_poly.pdbx_strand_id
1 'polypeptide(L)'
;MLCRVIVGLKEGVRDVLGERVARKIKHELDMDVRDVRIVNVFTLDGLDQEQVDLALERAALHDPVLHDVALQPLARDFDWILEVGFRPGVTDNEGRTAKETLGVVLGLSKAEMENVKVYTSKQYLINADMDEAGIQHVAKDLLANELIQRYEYKSADVWASDPGFEAKAARVTGQASDEVAIIPLSTMSDEEMMDFSRANTLALSLNEMHIIRDYYADPAVLAERKEMGLTENPTDAEIEVLAQTWSEHCKHKIFSAKIKYKNKETGKTSEISSLYKTFIQGSTKQIRERNAANREGGDYCLSVFKDNAGVISFSDTINVCVKMETHNSPSALDPYGGALTGIVGVNRDPMGTGIGANLLCNTDVFCFASPFHEGELPPRLLHPRRVFEGVREGVEHGGNKSGIPTVNGSIVFDERYLGKPLVYCGTIGTMPVTVAGKPSQDKCAMPGDVIVMSGGRIGADGIHGATFSSEELHEGSPATAVQIGDPITQRKMYDFLMRARNMGLYNAITDNGAGGLSSSVGEMAEDSGGFEMDLAKAPLKYDGLRPWEILISEAQERMTCAVPPENLEKFMALSAEMDVESTALGHYTDSGKYLVKYNDKIVTCLDMEFLHNGVPQMELDAIWERPVIKDDAVPTPEDQAGLLKSMLGRLNICSKEYVVRQYDHEVQGRSAVKPMVGVKADGPSDAGVVRPELGTDQGLVISHGICPQYSDLDTYWMMANAIDEGIRNAVAVGADVNYMAGCDNFCWCDPVQSESTPDGHYKLAQLVRANQALAHYCLGFGVPCVSGKDSMKNDYKGGGQKISIPPTVLFSVIGVIPDVNKCLTSDFKKAGDKIYVLGLTKPEFGGSEISQELGFSNSRVPQVDLLSAKKRYETMFEATQNGLPNGAHDCSDGGFAVAVAEMCLGGRLGADVDLSKLPANGELNETGLMYAESASRLVVSVPADKAGAFEAAFAGQVCACVGEVTDSSKLIIRMADKTVLDEGVEELATAFKSTLDW
;
A
#
# COMPACT_ATOMS: atom_id res chain seq x y z
N MET A 1 7.40 30.54 28.97
CA MET A 1 8.73 30.02 29.37
C MET A 1 8.75 28.58 28.94
N LEU A 2 9.84 28.08 28.34
CA LEU A 2 9.91 26.66 27.99
C LEU A 2 10.28 25.85 29.22
N CYS A 3 9.51 24.80 29.50
CA CYS A 3 9.76 23.88 30.61
C CYS A 3 9.98 22.48 30.06
N ARG A 4 11.10 21.84 30.41
CA ARG A 4 11.39 20.46 29.98
C ARG A 4 10.97 19.48 31.07
N VAL A 5 10.09 18.55 30.73
CA VAL A 5 9.72 17.41 31.55
C VAL A 5 10.44 16.19 30.99
N ILE A 6 11.33 15.60 31.80
CA ILE A 6 12.16 14.46 31.44
C ILE A 6 11.56 13.21 32.09
N VAL A 7 11.30 12.19 31.28
CA VAL A 7 10.61 10.95 31.67
C VAL A 7 11.51 9.77 31.31
N GLY A 8 12.09 9.14 32.32
CA GLY A 8 12.95 7.95 32.16
C GLY A 8 12.35 6.74 32.88
N LEU A 9 12.74 5.53 32.48
CA LEU A 9 12.36 4.32 33.20
C LEU A 9 13.01 4.27 34.60
N LYS A 10 12.26 3.80 35.60
CA LYS A 10 12.78 3.58 36.95
C LYS A 10 13.92 2.58 36.96
N GLU A 11 14.76 2.68 37.99
CA GLU A 11 15.82 1.70 38.22
C GLU A 11 15.25 0.28 38.39
N GLY A 12 15.84 -0.68 37.70
CA GLY A 12 15.40 -2.07 37.68
C GLY A 12 14.27 -2.40 36.68
N VAL A 13 13.67 -1.40 36.01
CA VAL A 13 12.75 -1.64 34.90
C VAL A 13 13.55 -1.93 33.63
N ARG A 14 13.17 -3.00 32.92
CA ARG A 14 13.81 -3.42 31.67
C ARG A 14 13.40 -2.49 30.53
N ASP A 15 14.37 -1.86 29.87
CA ASP A 15 14.13 -0.99 28.72
C ASP A 15 14.12 -1.80 27.41
N VAL A 16 12.97 -2.39 27.10
CA VAL A 16 12.80 -3.23 25.89
C VAL A 16 12.99 -2.41 24.60
N LEU A 17 12.65 -1.12 24.63
CA LEU A 17 12.83 -0.23 23.48
C LEU A 17 14.32 0.11 23.29
N GLY A 18 15.02 0.40 24.38
CA GLY A 18 16.47 0.57 24.41
C GLY A 18 17.21 -0.67 23.88
N GLU A 19 16.87 -1.86 24.38
CA GLU A 19 17.42 -3.12 23.87
C GLU A 19 17.15 -3.34 22.37
N ARG A 20 15.97 -2.94 21.88
CA ARG A 20 15.64 -2.98 20.45
C ARG A 20 16.55 -2.04 19.65
N VAL A 21 16.79 -0.83 20.14
CA VAL A 21 17.72 0.13 19.51
C VAL A 21 19.14 -0.41 19.50
N ALA A 22 19.63 -1.00 20.60
CA ALA A 22 20.94 -1.64 20.65
C ALA A 22 21.09 -2.74 19.58
N ARG A 23 20.07 -3.60 19.44
CA ARG A 23 20.04 -4.63 18.37
C ARG A 23 20.01 -4.01 16.97
N LYS A 24 19.23 -2.95 16.74
CA LYS A 24 19.22 -2.22 15.46
C LYS A 24 20.61 -1.66 15.12
N ILE A 25 21.29 -1.00 16.07
CA ILE A 25 22.65 -0.49 15.86
C ILE A 25 23.60 -1.62 15.47
N LYS A 26 23.53 -2.77 16.16
CA LYS A 26 24.38 -3.92 15.83
C LYS A 26 24.06 -4.51 14.46
N HIS A 27 22.79 -4.70 14.14
CA HIS A 27 22.38 -5.42 12.92
C HIS A 27 22.43 -4.54 11.66
N GLU A 28 22.24 -3.23 11.78
CA GLU A 28 22.16 -2.32 10.62
C GLU A 28 23.47 -1.56 10.38
N LEU A 29 24.27 -1.31 11.42
CA LEU A 29 25.53 -0.56 11.32
C LEU A 29 26.78 -1.40 11.65
N ASP A 30 26.61 -2.68 12.02
CA ASP A 30 27.68 -3.56 12.53
C ASP A 30 28.49 -2.95 13.70
N MET A 31 27.83 -2.19 14.56
CA MET A 31 28.47 -1.55 15.72
C MET A 31 28.06 -2.25 17.01
N ASP A 32 29.04 -2.70 17.80
CA ASP A 32 28.79 -3.32 19.11
C ASP A 32 28.40 -2.26 20.14
N VAL A 33 27.15 -2.34 20.61
CA VAL A 33 26.61 -1.49 21.67
C VAL A 33 26.25 -2.36 22.86
N ARG A 34 26.77 -2.00 24.05
CA ARG A 34 26.58 -2.77 25.28
C ARG A 34 25.17 -2.64 25.82
N ASP A 35 24.62 -1.44 25.81
CA ASP A 35 23.25 -1.12 26.22
C ASP A 35 22.83 0.22 25.63
N VAL A 36 21.53 0.39 25.42
CA VAL A 36 20.91 1.68 25.11
C VAL A 36 19.74 1.88 26.06
N ARG A 37 19.63 3.07 26.65
CA ARG A 37 18.44 3.49 27.40
C ARG A 37 17.76 4.67 26.74
N ILE A 38 16.43 4.69 26.81
CA ILE A 38 15.61 5.74 26.23
C ILE A 38 15.01 6.59 27.34
N VAL A 39 15.14 7.91 27.17
CA VAL A 39 14.49 8.91 28.01
C VAL A 39 13.64 9.81 27.11
N ASN A 40 12.36 9.94 27.43
CA ASN A 40 11.45 10.82 26.71
C ASN A 40 11.50 12.23 27.29
N VAL A 41 11.37 13.23 26.42
CA VAL A 41 11.44 14.63 26.79
C VAL A 41 10.22 15.35 26.21
N PHE A 42 9.44 15.98 27.09
CA PHE A 42 8.35 16.88 26.73
C PHE A 42 8.77 18.32 27.02
N THR A 43 8.93 19.14 25.98
CA THR A 43 9.16 20.58 26.12
C THR A 43 7.82 21.30 26.05
N LEU A 44 7.38 21.83 27.19
CA LEU A 44 6.11 22.52 27.39
C LEU A 44 6.28 24.02 27.17
N ASP A 45 5.32 24.63 26.47
CA ASP A 45 5.22 26.07 26.25
C ASP A 45 3.78 26.53 26.56
N GLY A 46 3.64 27.74 27.09
CA GLY A 46 2.33 28.32 27.43
C GLY A 46 1.71 27.87 28.76
N LEU A 47 2.43 27.10 29.58
CA LEU A 47 2.01 26.74 30.95
C LEU A 47 2.83 27.49 32.01
N ASP A 48 2.21 27.79 33.14
CA ASP A 48 2.91 28.27 34.33
C ASP A 48 3.43 27.13 35.21
N GLN A 49 4.21 27.45 36.24
CA GLN A 49 4.83 26.44 37.10
C GLN A 49 3.80 25.63 37.90
N GLU A 50 2.70 26.23 38.35
CA GLU A 50 1.68 25.54 39.13
C GLU A 50 0.95 24.50 38.26
N GLN A 51 0.68 24.85 37.01
CA GLN A 51 0.13 23.93 36.01
C GLN A 51 1.09 22.78 35.70
N VAL A 52 2.39 23.05 35.56
CA VAL A 52 3.40 22.01 35.35
C VAL A 52 3.47 21.05 36.54
N ASP A 53 3.52 21.59 37.77
CA ASP A 53 3.59 20.78 38.98
C ASP A 53 2.35 19.89 39.13
N LEU A 54 1.16 20.42 38.84
CA LEU A 54 -0.08 19.66 38.84
C LEU A 54 -0.12 18.56 37.77
N ALA A 55 0.41 18.84 36.57
CA ALA A 55 0.53 17.85 35.50
C ALA A 55 1.43 16.68 35.90
N LEU A 56 2.52 16.97 36.64
CA LEU A 56 3.40 15.94 37.20
C LEU A 56 2.72 15.16 38.33
N GLU A 57 2.09 15.84 39.28
CA GLU A 57 1.38 15.21 40.41
C GLU A 57 0.30 14.22 39.91
N ARG A 58 -0.41 14.59 38.85
CA ARG A 58 -1.48 13.77 38.25
C ARG A 58 -0.99 12.79 37.18
N ALA A 59 0.31 12.67 36.99
CA ALA A 59 0.93 11.78 36.02
C ALA A 59 0.40 11.94 34.58
N ALA A 60 0.21 13.18 34.13
CA ALA A 60 -0.34 13.47 32.80
C ALA A 60 0.57 13.02 31.64
N LEU A 61 1.88 12.98 31.87
CA LEU A 61 2.90 12.74 30.84
C LEU A 61 3.79 11.52 31.12
N HIS A 62 3.49 10.74 32.16
CA HIS A 62 4.30 9.58 32.54
C HIS A 62 3.46 8.51 33.21
N ASP A 63 3.94 7.27 33.19
CA ASP A 63 3.36 6.18 33.98
C ASP A 63 4.03 6.20 35.38
N PRO A 64 3.29 6.43 36.47
CA PRO A 64 3.85 6.54 37.81
C PRO A 64 4.36 5.20 38.36
N VAL A 65 4.03 4.07 37.73
CA VAL A 65 4.57 2.75 38.04
C VAL A 65 5.92 2.57 37.38
N LEU A 66 6.04 2.90 36.08
CA LEU A 66 7.21 2.60 35.26
C LEU A 66 8.28 3.69 35.23
N HIS A 67 7.89 4.96 35.40
CA HIS A 67 8.76 6.10 35.10
C HIS A 67 9.18 6.89 36.34
N ASP A 68 10.42 7.38 36.31
CA ASP A 68 10.87 8.54 37.06
C ASP A 68 10.67 9.78 36.20
N VAL A 69 10.20 10.88 36.82
CA VAL A 69 9.96 12.15 36.13
C VAL A 69 10.69 13.28 36.85
N ALA A 70 11.32 14.17 36.08
CA ALA A 70 12.00 15.34 36.62
C ALA A 70 11.98 16.53 35.66
N LEU A 71 12.15 17.73 36.23
CA LEU A 71 12.40 18.97 35.48
C LEU A 71 13.90 19.22 35.23
N GLN A 72 14.74 18.33 35.76
CA GLN A 72 16.20 18.33 35.60
C GLN A 72 16.60 17.06 34.82
N PRO A 73 17.79 17.05 34.19
CA PRO A 73 18.23 15.87 33.43
C PRO A 73 18.28 14.60 34.31
N LEU A 74 17.73 13.50 33.79
CA LEU A 74 17.74 12.18 34.44
C LEU A 74 18.86 11.26 33.94
N ALA A 75 19.52 11.63 32.84
CA ALA A 75 20.46 10.74 32.16
C ALA A 75 21.71 10.46 33.01
N ARG A 76 22.07 9.18 33.10
CA ARG A 76 23.22 8.64 33.84
C ARG A 76 23.74 7.37 33.15
N ASP A 77 24.97 6.98 33.48
CA ASP A 77 25.57 5.69 33.08
C ASP A 77 25.55 5.44 31.56
N PHE A 78 26.17 6.33 30.78
CA PHE A 78 26.33 6.24 29.33
C PHE A 78 27.70 6.74 28.89
N ASP A 79 28.15 6.31 27.71
CA ASP A 79 29.35 6.86 27.06
C ASP A 79 28.98 8.05 26.16
N TRP A 80 27.86 7.93 25.45
CA TRP A 80 27.29 8.95 24.56
C TRP A 80 25.79 9.15 24.84
N ILE A 81 25.32 10.39 24.72
CA ILE A 81 23.88 10.69 24.71
C ILE A 81 23.53 11.43 23.43
N LEU A 82 22.47 10.99 22.76
CA LEU A 82 21.92 11.58 21.53
C LEU A 82 20.47 12.02 21.79
N GLU A 83 20.15 13.30 21.64
CA GLU A 83 18.78 13.82 21.65
C GLU A 83 18.28 14.01 20.22
N VAL A 84 17.17 13.37 19.87
CA VAL A 84 16.51 13.48 18.57
C VAL A 84 15.12 14.10 18.76
N GLY A 85 14.81 15.16 18.02
CA GLY A 85 13.52 15.83 18.06
C GLY A 85 13.11 16.40 16.70
N PHE A 86 11.86 16.82 16.55
CA PHE A 86 11.34 17.29 15.26
C PHE A 86 11.85 18.67 14.85
N ARG A 87 12.04 18.89 13.55
CA ARG A 87 12.28 20.23 12.97
C ARG A 87 10.99 21.08 13.03
N PRO A 88 11.09 22.43 13.02
CA PRO A 88 9.92 23.30 12.92
C PRO A 88 9.05 22.96 11.71
N GLY A 89 7.73 22.91 11.90
CA GLY A 89 6.74 22.65 10.84
C GLY A 89 6.35 21.17 10.67
N VAL A 90 7.12 20.24 11.25
CA VAL A 90 6.81 18.81 11.20
C VAL A 90 5.73 18.44 12.21
N THR A 91 4.82 17.53 11.83
CA THR A 91 3.75 17.02 12.71
C THR A 91 4.34 16.19 13.86
N ASP A 92 4.10 16.62 15.10
CA ASP A 92 4.47 15.91 16.33
C ASP A 92 3.23 15.27 16.96
N ASN A 93 2.91 14.03 16.56
CA ASN A 93 1.72 13.32 17.03
C ASN A 93 1.73 13.10 18.55
N GLU A 94 2.87 12.70 19.12
CA GLU A 94 3.02 12.48 20.55
C GLU A 94 2.85 13.80 21.33
N GLY A 95 3.43 14.89 20.82
CA GLY A 95 3.24 16.24 21.37
C GLY A 95 1.78 16.68 21.33
N ARG A 96 1.06 16.38 20.26
CA ARG A 96 -0.38 16.68 20.16
C ARG A 96 -1.21 15.89 21.18
N THR A 97 -0.99 14.59 21.30
CA THR A 97 -1.68 13.76 22.32
C THR A 97 -1.33 14.19 23.73
N ALA A 98 -0.06 14.53 24.00
CA ALA A 98 0.39 15.06 25.28
C ALA A 98 -0.30 16.39 25.60
N LYS A 99 -0.42 17.29 24.62
CA LYS A 99 -1.19 18.52 24.73
C LYS A 99 -2.65 18.22 25.11
N GLU A 100 -3.35 17.38 24.36
CA GLU A 100 -4.75 17.01 24.65
C GLU A 100 -4.91 16.44 26.07
N THR A 101 -3.99 15.58 26.49
CA THR A 101 -3.96 14.99 27.84
C THR A 101 -3.79 16.05 28.91
N LEU A 102 -2.87 17.01 28.72
CA LEU A 102 -2.69 18.15 29.63
C LEU A 102 -3.96 18.99 29.73
N GLY A 103 -4.65 19.24 28.61
CA GLY A 103 -5.91 19.98 28.59
C GLY A 103 -6.97 19.33 29.48
N VAL A 104 -7.13 18.01 29.38
CA VAL A 104 -8.07 17.25 30.20
C VAL A 104 -7.66 17.26 31.67
N VAL A 105 -6.40 16.96 31.98
CA VAL A 105 -5.90 16.81 33.36
C VAL A 105 -5.92 18.14 34.12
N LEU A 106 -5.60 19.24 33.44
CA LEU A 106 -5.55 20.59 33.99
C LEU A 106 -6.91 21.31 33.91
N GLY A 107 -7.89 20.76 33.18
CA GLY A 107 -9.20 21.37 33.02
C GLY A 107 -9.18 22.67 32.19
N LEU A 108 -8.30 22.76 31.20
CA LEU A 108 -8.13 23.95 30.36
C LEU A 108 -9.28 24.09 29.37
N SER A 109 -9.75 25.31 29.17
CA SER A 109 -10.69 25.66 28.10
C SER A 109 -10.02 25.57 26.72
N LYS A 110 -10.82 25.47 25.65
CA LYS A 110 -10.30 25.46 24.26
C LYS A 110 -9.42 26.69 23.97
N ALA A 111 -9.79 27.87 24.48
CA ALA A 111 -9.02 29.10 24.31
C ALA A 111 -7.68 29.08 25.06
N GLU A 112 -7.62 28.50 26.26
CA GLU A 112 -6.35 28.33 26.99
C GLU A 112 -5.45 27.33 26.28
N MET A 113 -6.05 26.26 25.75
CA MET A 113 -5.36 25.22 25.00
C MET A 113 -4.70 25.71 23.71
N GLU A 114 -5.17 26.78 23.08
CA GLU A 114 -4.51 27.38 21.91
C GLU A 114 -3.09 27.87 22.24
N ASN A 115 -2.87 28.33 23.46
CA ASN A 115 -1.58 28.84 23.92
C ASN A 115 -0.61 27.74 24.37
N VAL A 116 -1.12 26.54 24.66
CA VAL A 116 -0.31 25.39 25.09
C VAL A 116 0.30 24.71 23.86
N LYS A 117 1.61 24.50 23.89
CA LYS A 117 2.33 23.68 22.90
C LYS A 117 3.23 22.68 23.62
N VAL A 118 3.33 21.47 23.06
CA VAL A 118 4.20 20.41 23.55
C VAL A 118 5.06 19.95 22.39
N TYR A 119 6.36 19.88 22.62
CA TYR A 119 7.33 19.39 21.65
C TYR A 119 8.05 18.17 22.25
N THR A 120 8.07 17.07 21.52
CA THR A 120 8.68 15.82 21.95
C THR A 120 10.07 15.64 21.39
N SER A 121 10.91 14.98 22.18
CA SER A 121 12.22 14.47 21.76
C SER A 121 12.58 13.23 22.56
N LYS A 122 13.47 12.41 22.01
CA LYS A 122 13.98 11.21 22.66
C LYS A 122 15.48 11.34 22.87
N GLN A 123 15.93 11.01 24.07
CA GLN A 123 17.33 10.88 24.42
C GLN A 123 17.69 9.39 24.41
N TYR A 124 18.70 9.04 23.61
CA TYR A 124 19.30 7.72 23.56
C TYR A 124 20.62 7.75 24.32
N LEU A 125 20.66 7.07 25.46
CA LEU A 125 21.82 6.92 26.33
C LEU A 125 22.54 5.65 25.89
N ILE A 126 23.66 5.80 25.19
CA ILE A 126 24.34 4.71 24.49
C ILE A 126 25.64 4.37 25.23
N ASN A 127 25.80 3.09 25.57
CA ASN A 127 27.05 2.54 26.11
C ASN A 127 27.79 1.78 25.00
N ALA A 128 28.81 2.39 24.42
CA ALA A 128 29.59 1.80 23.34
C ALA A 128 30.98 2.41 23.29
N ASP A 129 31.96 1.60 22.91
CA ASP A 129 33.32 2.07 22.63
C ASP A 129 33.35 2.65 21.20
N MET A 130 33.00 3.93 21.08
CA MET A 130 32.97 4.65 19.80
C MET A 130 33.48 6.08 19.94
N ASP A 131 33.97 6.63 18.84
CA ASP A 131 34.37 8.03 18.72
C ASP A 131 33.22 8.93 18.23
N GLU A 132 33.53 10.22 18.03
CA GLU A 132 32.55 11.19 17.55
C GLU A 132 31.99 10.85 16.15
N ALA A 133 32.81 10.25 15.27
CA ALA A 133 32.35 9.82 13.96
C ALA A 133 31.34 8.66 14.09
N GLY A 134 31.59 7.74 15.03
CA GLY A 134 30.68 6.63 15.34
C GLY A 134 29.30 7.09 15.80
N ILE A 135 29.21 8.05 16.74
CA ILE A 135 27.88 8.53 17.20
C ILE A 135 27.16 9.33 16.12
N GLN A 136 27.89 10.07 15.27
CA GLN A 136 27.29 10.75 14.12
C GLN A 136 26.72 9.75 13.10
N HIS A 137 27.42 8.65 12.87
CA HIS A 137 26.95 7.56 12.01
C HIS A 137 25.65 6.94 12.58
N VAL A 138 25.64 6.59 13.87
CA VAL A 138 24.43 6.10 14.56
C VAL A 138 23.27 7.09 14.47
N ALA A 139 23.56 8.39 14.63
CA ALA A 139 22.54 9.42 14.55
C ALA A 139 21.93 9.54 13.15
N LYS A 140 22.74 9.73 12.12
CA LYS A 140 22.27 10.04 10.75
C LYS A 140 21.71 8.82 10.03
N ASP A 141 22.35 7.67 10.21
CA ASP A 141 22.07 6.49 9.40
C ASP A 141 21.06 5.54 10.06
N LEU A 142 20.69 5.79 11.33
CA LEU A 142 19.73 4.96 12.04
C LEU A 142 18.71 5.73 12.89
N LEU A 143 19.13 6.60 13.81
CA LEU A 143 18.24 7.12 14.87
C LEU A 143 17.53 8.44 14.55
N ALA A 144 18.03 9.23 13.60
CA ALA A 144 17.42 10.48 13.19
C ALA A 144 17.23 10.51 11.67
N ASN A 145 16.03 10.87 11.25
CA ASN A 145 15.77 11.25 9.86
C ASN A 145 16.03 12.75 9.70
N GLU A 146 17.20 13.12 9.15
CA GLU A 146 17.61 14.53 9.03
C GLU A 146 16.64 15.40 8.22
N LEU A 147 15.75 14.81 7.42
CA LEU A 147 14.72 15.53 6.65
C LEU A 147 13.67 16.17 7.56
N ILE A 148 13.27 15.46 8.62
CA ILE A 148 12.15 15.85 9.50
C ILE A 148 12.59 16.05 10.96
N GLN A 149 13.77 15.58 11.33
CA GLN A 149 14.31 15.62 12.68
C GLN A 149 15.63 16.38 12.73
N ARG A 150 15.91 16.95 13.89
CA ARG A 150 17.20 17.47 14.32
C ARG A 150 17.75 16.53 15.38
N TYR A 151 19.07 16.49 15.50
CA TYR A 151 19.70 15.76 16.59
C TYR A 151 20.90 16.54 17.16
N GLU A 152 21.19 16.29 18.43
CA GLU A 152 22.34 16.81 19.15
C GLU A 152 22.93 15.69 20.00
N TYR A 153 24.25 15.65 20.16
CA TYR A 153 24.91 14.62 20.97
C TYR A 153 25.95 15.22 21.91
N LYS A 154 26.21 14.52 23.02
CA LYS A 154 27.25 14.84 23.99
C LYS A 154 27.95 13.55 24.42
N SER A 155 29.26 13.58 24.63
CA SER A 155 29.95 12.51 25.35
C SER A 155 29.71 12.62 26.86
N ALA A 156 30.00 11.56 27.60
CA ALA A 156 29.92 11.55 29.06
C ALA A 156 30.71 12.71 29.70
N ASP A 157 31.92 13.00 29.21
CA ASP A 157 32.78 14.07 29.70
C ASP A 157 32.16 15.46 29.47
N VAL A 158 31.61 15.70 28.28
CA VAL A 158 30.94 16.97 27.95
C VAL A 158 29.68 17.12 28.81
N TRP A 159 28.88 16.06 28.95
CA TRP A 159 27.68 16.06 29.77
C TRP A 159 27.97 16.34 31.26
N ALA A 160 29.08 15.83 31.79
CA ALA A 160 29.48 16.10 33.17
C ALA A 160 29.80 17.60 33.40
N SER A 161 30.29 18.30 32.38
CA SER A 161 30.59 19.73 32.43
C SER A 161 29.41 20.65 32.11
N ASP A 162 28.47 20.19 31.27
CA ASP A 162 27.29 20.91 30.80
C ASP A 162 26.11 19.94 30.65
N PRO A 163 25.41 19.60 31.76
CA PRO A 163 24.36 18.59 31.76
C PRO A 163 23.08 19.11 31.12
N GLY A 164 22.41 18.25 30.35
CA GLY A 164 21.16 18.57 29.66
C GLY A 164 21.37 19.12 28.25
N PHE A 165 20.25 19.28 27.53
CA PHE A 165 20.18 19.98 26.24
C PHE A 165 19.32 21.23 26.39
N GLU A 166 19.58 22.25 25.58
CA GLU A 166 18.79 23.48 25.58
C GLU A 166 17.31 23.18 25.25
N ALA A 167 16.38 23.87 25.90
CA ALA A 167 14.96 23.76 25.56
C ALA A 167 14.69 24.41 24.19
N LYS A 168 14.37 23.60 23.19
CA LYS A 168 14.11 24.07 21.83
C LYS A 168 12.65 23.87 21.44
N ALA A 169 11.92 24.97 21.31
CA ALA A 169 10.60 24.95 20.71
C ALA A 169 10.75 24.91 19.18
N ALA A 170 10.10 23.95 18.53
CA ALA A 170 10.07 23.85 17.07
C ALA A 170 9.06 24.86 16.48
N ARG A 171 9.20 26.15 16.83
CA ARG A 171 8.29 27.21 16.39
C ARG A 171 8.56 27.55 14.92
N VAL A 172 7.50 27.58 14.12
CA VAL A 172 7.55 28.20 12.79
C VAL A 172 7.34 29.70 12.96
N THR A 173 8.20 30.51 12.35
CA THR A 173 8.21 31.98 12.47
C THR A 173 7.81 32.69 11.17
N GLY A 174 7.16 31.99 10.24
CA GLY A 174 6.72 32.55 8.96
C GLY A 174 5.67 33.66 9.15
N GLN A 175 5.64 34.63 8.24
CA GLN A 175 4.55 35.60 8.12
C GLN A 175 3.65 35.13 6.97
N ALA A 176 2.32 35.26 7.10
CA ALA A 176 1.39 34.92 6.02
C ALA A 176 1.80 35.62 4.71
N SER A 177 1.83 34.88 3.61
CA SER A 177 2.16 35.39 2.28
C SER A 177 0.91 35.39 1.40
N ASP A 178 0.57 36.54 0.85
CA ASP A 178 -0.45 36.70 -0.18
C ASP A 178 0.16 36.80 -1.60
N GLU A 179 1.44 36.44 -1.73
CA GLU A 179 2.16 36.48 -2.99
C GLU A 179 1.54 35.52 -4.01
N VAL A 180 1.25 36.05 -5.20
CA VAL A 180 0.80 35.26 -6.36
C VAL A 180 1.66 35.75 -7.51
N ALA A 181 2.58 34.92 -7.96
CA ALA A 181 3.48 35.27 -9.03
C ALA A 181 2.78 35.16 -10.40
N ILE A 182 3.20 36.01 -11.34
CA ILE A 182 2.75 35.94 -12.74
C ILE A 182 3.87 35.31 -13.55
N ILE A 183 3.57 34.23 -14.26
CA ILE A 183 4.54 33.46 -15.02
C ILE A 183 4.54 33.94 -16.48
N PRO A 184 5.63 34.55 -17.00
CA PRO A 184 5.66 35.18 -18.32
C PRO A 184 5.79 34.14 -19.46
N LEU A 185 4.94 33.12 -19.45
CA LEU A 185 4.98 31.96 -20.33
C LEU A 185 4.90 32.34 -21.81
N SER A 186 4.20 33.43 -22.14
CA SER A 186 4.08 33.94 -23.52
C SER A 186 5.42 34.41 -24.13
N THR A 187 6.42 34.69 -23.30
CA THR A 187 7.73 35.21 -23.73
C THR A 187 8.88 34.20 -23.61
N MET A 188 8.63 33.05 -22.98
CA MET A 188 9.63 32.01 -22.81
C MET A 188 9.91 31.29 -24.14
N SER A 189 11.18 31.04 -24.43
CA SER A 189 11.62 30.08 -25.44
C SER A 189 11.39 28.63 -24.97
N ASP A 190 11.49 27.67 -25.90
CA ASP A 190 11.35 26.24 -25.58
C ASP A 190 12.37 25.76 -24.52
N GLU A 191 13.59 26.29 -24.54
CA GLU A 191 14.62 25.99 -23.54
C GLU A 191 14.23 26.55 -22.17
N GLU A 192 13.80 27.81 -22.10
CA GLU A 192 13.35 28.46 -20.87
C GLU A 192 12.10 27.79 -20.27
N MET A 193 11.15 27.33 -21.09
CA MET A 193 9.98 26.58 -20.62
C MET A 193 10.38 25.26 -19.95
N MET A 194 11.32 24.53 -20.56
CA MET A 194 11.78 23.26 -20.02
C MET A 194 12.66 23.44 -18.78
N ASP A 195 13.47 24.50 -18.73
CA ASP A 195 14.21 24.87 -17.52
C ASP A 195 13.26 25.25 -16.38
N PHE A 196 12.21 26.02 -16.67
CA PHE A 196 11.19 26.38 -15.70
C PHE A 196 10.43 25.15 -15.18
N SER A 197 10.03 24.24 -16.07
CA SER A 197 9.37 22.97 -15.71
C SER A 197 10.22 22.11 -14.77
N ARG A 198 11.53 21.97 -15.07
CA ARG A 198 12.49 21.24 -14.21
C ARG A 198 12.73 21.93 -12.87
N ALA A 199 12.96 23.24 -12.89
CA ALA A 199 13.31 24.00 -11.68
C ALA A 199 12.17 24.04 -10.64
N ASN A 200 10.93 23.88 -11.08
CA ASN A 200 9.75 23.90 -10.21
C ASN A 200 9.06 22.52 -10.10
N THR A 201 9.71 21.44 -10.57
CA THR A 201 9.18 20.07 -10.45
C THR A 201 7.76 19.91 -11.01
N LEU A 202 7.47 20.55 -12.14
CA LEU A 202 6.14 20.52 -12.77
C LEU A 202 5.90 19.23 -13.56
N ALA A 203 6.96 18.55 -13.99
CA ALA A 203 6.92 17.37 -14.85
C ALA A 203 6.09 17.55 -16.15
N LEU A 204 5.97 18.79 -16.64
CA LEU A 204 5.31 19.13 -17.91
C LEU A 204 6.28 19.00 -19.08
N SER A 205 5.85 18.32 -20.13
CA SER A 205 6.54 18.22 -21.41
C SER A 205 6.43 19.51 -22.22
N LEU A 206 7.33 19.68 -23.20
CA LEU A 206 7.31 20.86 -24.07
C LEU A 206 5.98 21.04 -24.81
N ASN A 207 5.36 19.93 -25.25
CA ASN A 207 4.07 19.98 -25.93
C ASN A 207 2.95 20.43 -24.99
N GLU A 208 2.93 19.95 -23.74
CA GLU A 208 1.97 20.42 -22.73
C GLU A 208 2.18 21.90 -22.42
N MET A 209 3.44 22.35 -22.28
CA MET A 209 3.77 23.77 -22.07
C MET A 209 3.30 24.65 -23.24
N HIS A 210 3.44 24.19 -24.48
CA HIS A 210 2.92 24.89 -25.67
C HIS A 210 1.40 24.99 -25.65
N ILE A 211 0.69 23.92 -25.33
CA ILE A 211 -0.78 23.93 -25.23
C ILE A 211 -1.26 24.89 -24.13
N ILE A 212 -0.58 24.91 -22.99
CA ILE A 212 -0.87 25.86 -21.90
C ILE A 212 -0.64 27.29 -22.39
N ARG A 213 0.51 27.59 -23.00
CA ARG A 213 0.78 28.91 -23.59
C ARG A 213 -0.32 29.33 -24.57
N ASP A 214 -0.69 28.42 -25.46
CA ASP A 214 -1.65 28.70 -26.54
C ASP A 214 -3.06 28.93 -25.99
N TYR A 215 -3.45 28.25 -24.90
CA TYR A 215 -4.68 28.53 -24.16
C TYR A 215 -4.72 29.97 -23.63
N TYR A 216 -3.65 30.43 -22.98
CA TYR A 216 -3.57 31.81 -22.48
C TYR A 216 -3.46 32.86 -23.60
N ALA A 217 -3.04 32.47 -24.79
CA ALA A 217 -3.00 33.34 -25.97
C ALA A 217 -4.36 33.43 -26.69
N ASP A 218 -5.35 32.60 -26.32
CA ASP A 218 -6.67 32.62 -26.96
C ASP A 218 -7.38 33.97 -26.71
N PRO A 219 -7.88 34.65 -27.75
CA PRO A 219 -8.56 35.94 -27.60
C PRO A 219 -9.76 35.94 -26.65
N ALA A 220 -10.48 34.82 -26.52
CA ALA A 220 -11.60 34.68 -25.60
C ALA A 220 -11.11 34.62 -24.15
N VAL A 221 -10.07 33.83 -23.88
CA VAL A 221 -9.44 33.73 -22.56
C VAL A 221 -8.85 35.08 -22.15
N LEU A 222 -8.17 35.78 -23.06
CA LEU A 222 -7.63 37.11 -22.80
C LEU A 222 -8.71 38.15 -22.46
N ALA A 223 -9.85 38.11 -23.17
CA ALA A 223 -10.96 39.01 -22.92
C ALA A 223 -11.55 38.78 -21.53
N GLU A 224 -11.77 37.52 -21.15
CA GLU A 224 -12.29 37.16 -19.84
C GLU A 224 -11.32 37.52 -18.70
N ARG A 225 -10.03 37.18 -18.84
CA ARG A 225 -9.02 37.52 -17.83
C ARG A 225 -8.99 39.02 -17.58
N LYS A 226 -9.11 39.83 -18.63
CA LYS A 226 -9.20 41.29 -18.50
C LYS A 226 -10.45 41.74 -17.74
N GLU A 227 -11.60 41.12 -17.96
CA GLU A 227 -12.84 41.41 -17.22
C GLU A 227 -12.69 41.07 -15.72
N MET A 228 -11.95 40.02 -15.40
CA MET A 228 -11.65 39.59 -14.03
C MET A 228 -10.47 40.33 -13.38
N GLY A 229 -9.82 41.25 -14.10
CA GLY A 229 -8.65 42.00 -13.60
C GLY A 229 -7.36 41.17 -13.51
N LEU A 230 -7.29 40.03 -14.20
CA LEU A 230 -6.11 39.19 -14.33
C LEU A 230 -5.20 39.63 -15.50
N THR A 231 -3.93 39.26 -15.43
CA THR A 231 -2.96 39.50 -16.52
C THR A 231 -3.15 38.50 -17.66
N GLU A 232 -2.59 38.80 -18.84
CA GLU A 232 -2.58 37.86 -19.99
C GLU A 232 -1.83 36.55 -19.69
N ASN A 233 -0.87 36.60 -18.76
CA ASN A 233 -0.06 35.47 -18.35
C ASN A 233 -0.70 34.70 -17.18
N PRO A 234 -0.41 33.39 -17.06
CA PRO A 234 -0.88 32.55 -15.95
C PRO A 234 -0.31 32.99 -14.61
N THR A 235 -1.02 32.67 -13.52
CA THR A 235 -0.43 32.72 -12.17
C THR A 235 0.39 31.47 -11.90
N ASP A 236 1.26 31.53 -10.88
CA ASP A 236 1.97 30.36 -10.35
C ASP A 236 1.00 29.22 -9.98
N ALA A 237 -0.07 29.55 -9.25
CA ALA A 237 -1.10 28.60 -8.86
C ALA A 237 -1.79 27.93 -10.06
N GLU A 238 -2.08 28.67 -11.14
CA GLU A 238 -2.70 28.09 -12.34
C GLU A 238 -1.78 27.06 -13.01
N ILE A 239 -0.48 27.35 -13.10
CA ILE A 239 0.50 26.40 -13.64
C ILE A 239 0.64 25.18 -12.74
N GLU A 240 0.71 25.37 -11.42
CA GLU A 240 0.80 24.28 -10.45
C GLU A 240 -0.43 23.36 -10.51
N VAL A 241 -1.64 23.93 -10.57
CA VAL A 241 -2.88 23.16 -10.73
C VAL A 241 -2.86 22.34 -12.02
N LEU A 242 -2.44 22.91 -13.13
CA LEU A 242 -2.32 22.20 -14.41
C LEU A 242 -1.26 21.10 -14.34
N ALA A 243 -0.10 21.37 -13.73
CA ALA A 243 0.99 20.41 -13.56
C ALA A 243 0.56 19.20 -12.72
N GLN A 244 -0.10 19.42 -11.57
CA GLN A 244 -0.62 18.33 -10.75
C GLN A 244 -1.72 17.55 -11.49
N THR A 245 -2.68 18.25 -12.09
CA THR A 245 -3.83 17.65 -12.78
C THR A 245 -3.41 16.89 -14.04
N TRP A 246 -2.37 17.31 -14.76
CA TRP A 246 -1.88 16.67 -15.99
C TRP A 246 -0.68 15.73 -15.76
N SER A 247 -0.30 15.50 -14.50
CA SER A 247 0.76 14.56 -14.13
C SER A 247 0.44 13.12 -14.57
N GLU A 248 1.47 12.28 -14.69
CA GLU A 248 1.26 10.85 -14.97
C GLU A 248 0.40 10.19 -13.87
N HIS A 249 0.65 10.57 -12.61
CA HIS A 249 -0.07 10.05 -11.45
C HIS A 249 -1.59 10.32 -11.49
N CYS A 250 -2.03 11.46 -12.06
CA CYS A 250 -3.45 11.86 -12.08
C CYS A 250 -4.16 11.54 -13.40
N LYS A 251 -3.50 11.66 -14.56
CA LYS A 251 -4.12 11.38 -15.88
C LYS A 251 -3.78 10.02 -16.47
N HIS A 252 -2.85 9.28 -15.86
CA HIS A 252 -2.44 7.94 -16.32
C HIS A 252 -2.09 7.96 -17.81
N LYS A 253 -1.22 8.90 -18.23
CA LYS A 253 -1.04 9.25 -19.65
C LYS A 253 -0.49 8.07 -20.45
N ILE A 254 0.35 7.23 -19.85
CA ILE A 254 0.86 6.00 -20.49
C ILE A 254 -0.29 5.00 -20.72
N PHE A 255 -1.17 4.80 -19.72
CA PHE A 255 -2.35 3.94 -19.85
C PHE A 255 -3.43 4.51 -20.79
N SER A 256 -3.43 5.83 -20.98
CA SER A 256 -4.31 6.56 -21.92
C SER A 256 -3.71 6.73 -23.31
N ALA A 257 -2.44 6.37 -23.51
CA ALA A 257 -1.71 6.61 -24.75
C ALA A 257 -2.28 5.86 -25.96
N LYS A 258 -1.98 6.39 -27.14
CA LYS A 258 -2.13 5.70 -28.42
C LYS A 258 -0.84 4.93 -28.71
N ILE A 259 -0.92 3.60 -28.67
CA ILE A 259 0.23 2.71 -28.76
C ILE A 259 0.22 1.95 -30.09
N LYS A 260 1.29 2.10 -30.87
CA LYS A 260 1.57 1.24 -32.03
C LYS A 260 2.36 0.02 -31.58
N TYR A 261 1.69 -1.12 -31.49
CA TYR A 261 2.28 -2.37 -31.00
C TYR A 261 2.70 -3.28 -32.14
N LYS A 262 3.97 -3.67 -32.17
CA LYS A 262 4.54 -4.65 -33.11
C LYS A 262 5.03 -5.88 -32.36
N ASN A 263 4.47 -7.04 -32.68
CA ASN A 263 4.95 -8.33 -32.19
C ASN A 263 5.85 -8.96 -33.26
N LYS A 264 7.17 -9.00 -33.01
CA LYS A 264 8.15 -9.57 -33.97
C LYS A 264 8.00 -11.08 -34.16
N GLU A 265 7.57 -11.80 -33.14
CA GLU A 265 7.38 -13.27 -33.16
C GLU A 265 6.27 -13.67 -34.17
N THR A 266 5.18 -12.91 -34.20
CA THR A 266 4.03 -13.19 -35.09
C THR A 266 4.02 -12.35 -36.37
N GLY A 267 4.88 -11.32 -36.46
CA GLY A 267 4.88 -10.33 -37.53
C GLY A 267 3.68 -9.37 -37.52
N LYS A 268 2.78 -9.46 -36.53
CA LYS A 268 1.57 -8.64 -36.45
C LYS A 268 1.87 -7.25 -35.90
N THR A 269 1.19 -6.26 -36.44
CA THR A 269 1.16 -4.87 -35.92
C THR A 269 -0.28 -4.49 -35.66
N SER A 270 -0.54 -3.82 -34.53
CA SER A 270 -1.86 -3.32 -34.14
C SER A 270 -1.72 -1.94 -33.50
N GLU A 271 -2.80 -1.16 -33.55
CA GLU A 271 -2.91 0.10 -32.84
C GLU A 271 -3.86 -0.10 -31.65
N ILE A 272 -3.46 0.41 -30.48
CA ILE A 272 -4.24 0.35 -29.25
C ILE A 272 -4.44 1.78 -28.79
N SER A 273 -5.68 2.23 -28.67
CA SER A 273 -5.99 3.56 -28.12
C SER A 273 -6.46 3.40 -26.68
N SER A 274 -5.58 3.74 -25.73
CA SER A 274 -5.69 3.49 -24.28
C SER A 274 -5.71 2.01 -23.90
N LEU A 275 -4.69 1.58 -23.14
CA LEU A 275 -4.65 0.29 -22.48
C LEU A 275 -5.82 0.14 -21.50
N TYR A 276 -6.08 1.20 -20.73
CA TYR A 276 -7.14 1.24 -19.74
C TYR A 276 -8.54 1.02 -20.35
N LYS A 277 -8.91 1.81 -21.37
CA LYS A 277 -10.21 1.66 -22.04
C LYS A 277 -10.34 0.32 -22.76
N THR A 278 -9.27 -0.15 -23.39
CA THR A 278 -9.29 -1.36 -24.23
C THR A 278 -9.37 -2.63 -23.40
N PHE A 279 -8.46 -2.78 -22.42
CA PHE A 279 -8.24 -4.06 -21.75
C PHE A 279 -8.87 -4.15 -20.36
N ILE A 280 -8.90 -3.05 -19.60
CA ILE A 280 -9.43 -3.04 -18.23
C ILE A 280 -10.93 -2.70 -18.24
N GLN A 281 -11.31 -1.52 -18.75
CA GLN A 281 -12.72 -1.11 -18.83
C GLN A 281 -13.50 -1.98 -19.83
N GLY A 282 -12.88 -2.29 -20.98
CA GLY A 282 -13.50 -3.07 -22.05
C GLY A 282 -13.84 -4.51 -21.63
N SER A 283 -12.94 -5.18 -20.89
CA SER A 283 -13.21 -6.53 -20.37
C SER A 283 -14.26 -6.50 -19.25
N THR A 284 -14.11 -5.59 -18.30
CA THR A 284 -15.05 -5.39 -17.20
C THR A 284 -16.47 -5.11 -17.70
N LYS A 285 -16.62 -4.23 -18.69
CA LYS A 285 -17.93 -3.93 -19.30
C LYS A 285 -18.58 -5.19 -19.87
N GLN A 286 -17.84 -6.02 -20.61
CA GLN A 286 -18.37 -7.26 -21.17
C GLN A 286 -18.78 -8.26 -20.08
N ILE A 287 -18.01 -8.36 -18.99
CA ILE A 287 -18.36 -9.21 -17.84
C ILE A 287 -19.65 -8.73 -17.18
N ARG A 288 -19.78 -7.42 -16.96
CA ARG A 288 -20.97 -6.79 -16.39
C ARG A 288 -22.20 -7.01 -17.26
N GLU A 289 -22.09 -6.82 -18.58
CA GLU A 289 -23.17 -7.11 -19.55
C GLU A 289 -23.58 -8.60 -19.50
N ARG A 290 -22.60 -9.50 -19.42
CA ARG A 290 -22.84 -10.94 -19.29
C ARG A 290 -23.54 -11.29 -17.98
N ASN A 291 -23.14 -10.68 -16.86
CA ASN A 291 -23.73 -10.91 -15.55
C ASN A 291 -25.15 -10.36 -15.49
N ALA A 292 -25.40 -9.16 -16.00
CA ALA A 292 -26.74 -8.58 -16.11
C ALA A 292 -27.70 -9.48 -16.93
N ALA A 293 -27.19 -10.14 -17.97
CA ALA A 293 -27.99 -11.01 -18.83
C ALA A 293 -28.22 -12.42 -18.28
N ASN A 294 -27.22 -13.01 -17.60
CA ASN A 294 -27.18 -14.45 -17.34
C ASN A 294 -27.05 -14.85 -15.87
N ARG A 295 -26.65 -13.94 -14.97
CA ARG A 295 -26.45 -14.25 -13.55
C ARG A 295 -27.74 -14.05 -12.77
N GLU A 296 -28.08 -14.99 -11.91
CA GLU A 296 -29.15 -14.80 -10.92
C GLU A 296 -28.78 -13.64 -9.97
N GLY A 297 -29.67 -12.68 -9.79
CA GLY A 297 -29.37 -11.42 -9.08
C GLY A 297 -28.64 -10.36 -9.92
N GLY A 298 -28.34 -10.64 -11.20
CA GLY A 298 -27.80 -9.68 -12.16
C GLY A 298 -26.34 -9.26 -11.91
N ASP A 299 -25.99 -8.09 -12.44
CA ASP A 299 -24.68 -7.46 -12.25
C ASP A 299 -24.52 -7.00 -10.79
N TYR A 300 -23.49 -7.52 -10.11
CA TYR A 300 -23.16 -7.14 -8.74
C TYR A 300 -22.22 -5.93 -8.67
N CYS A 301 -21.69 -5.44 -9.78
CA CYS A 301 -20.87 -4.23 -9.82
C CYS A 301 -21.76 -2.98 -9.78
N LEU A 302 -21.66 -2.18 -8.72
CA LEU A 302 -22.52 -1.01 -8.50
C LEU A 302 -21.87 0.29 -8.96
N SER A 303 -20.62 0.54 -8.54
CA SER A 303 -19.81 1.67 -8.98
C SER A 303 -18.41 1.18 -9.37
N VAL A 304 -17.99 1.49 -10.59
CA VAL A 304 -16.72 1.00 -11.15
C VAL A 304 -16.14 2.11 -12.03
N PHE A 305 -14.86 2.44 -11.84
CA PHE A 305 -14.11 3.46 -12.61
C PHE A 305 -14.68 4.89 -12.56
N LYS A 306 -15.43 5.23 -11.50
CA LYS A 306 -16.07 6.55 -11.33
C LYS A 306 -15.79 7.22 -9.99
N ASP A 307 -15.18 6.50 -9.07
CA ASP A 307 -15.07 6.88 -7.67
C ASP A 307 -13.73 6.36 -7.12
N ASN A 308 -13.40 6.73 -5.89
CA ASN A 308 -12.11 6.46 -5.24
C ASN A 308 -11.87 4.95 -5.06
N ALA A 309 -12.95 4.17 -4.90
CA ALA A 309 -12.94 2.71 -4.83
C ALA A 309 -14.02 2.06 -5.73
N GLY A 310 -13.83 0.77 -6.03
CA GLY A 310 -14.87 -0.04 -6.67
C GLY A 310 -15.91 -0.51 -5.67
N VAL A 311 -17.19 -0.54 -6.05
CA VAL A 311 -18.31 -0.98 -5.18
C VAL A 311 -19.00 -2.19 -5.78
N ILE A 312 -19.11 -3.25 -4.98
CA ILE A 312 -19.89 -4.46 -5.30
C ILE A 312 -21.03 -4.67 -4.30
N SER A 313 -22.13 -5.24 -4.76
CA SER A 313 -23.16 -5.81 -3.90
C SER A 313 -22.56 -6.94 -3.07
N PHE A 314 -23.01 -7.10 -1.84
CA PHE A 314 -22.64 -8.23 -0.98
C PHE A 314 -23.89 -8.92 -0.41
N SER A 315 -24.79 -8.13 0.17
CA SER A 315 -26.07 -8.59 0.72
C SER A 315 -27.19 -7.56 0.43
N ASP A 316 -28.40 -7.84 0.91
CA ASP A 316 -29.54 -6.93 0.81
C ASP A 316 -29.38 -5.66 1.68
N THR A 317 -28.46 -5.69 2.64
CA THR A 317 -28.28 -4.65 3.66
C THR A 317 -26.99 -3.86 3.48
N ILE A 318 -25.93 -4.47 2.93
CA ILE A 318 -24.65 -3.80 2.69
C ILE A 318 -24.04 -4.09 1.30
N ASN A 319 -23.26 -3.11 0.84
CA ASN A 319 -22.33 -3.20 -0.27
C ASN A 319 -20.89 -3.17 0.27
N VAL A 320 -19.94 -3.64 -0.54
CA VAL A 320 -18.51 -3.67 -0.23
C VAL A 320 -17.74 -2.74 -1.16
N CYS A 321 -16.87 -1.92 -0.59
CA CYS A 321 -15.95 -1.04 -1.30
C CYS A 321 -14.55 -1.68 -1.31
N VAL A 322 -13.86 -1.65 -2.44
CA VAL A 322 -12.56 -2.30 -2.61
C VAL A 322 -11.58 -1.34 -3.27
N LYS A 323 -10.44 -1.13 -2.60
CA LYS A 323 -9.35 -0.31 -3.12
C LYS A 323 -8.00 -0.82 -2.66
N MET A 324 -7.04 -0.78 -3.58
CA MET A 324 -5.62 -0.99 -3.35
C MET A 324 -4.84 0.14 -4.02
N GLU A 325 -3.84 0.67 -3.33
CA GLU A 325 -2.95 1.77 -3.76
C GLU A 325 -1.48 1.36 -3.60
N THR A 326 -0.58 2.21 -4.10
CA THR A 326 0.87 2.03 -4.00
C THR A 326 1.55 3.28 -3.42
N HIS A 327 2.59 3.11 -2.61
CA HIS A 327 3.31 4.23 -2.00
C HIS A 327 4.85 4.10 -2.11
N ASN A 328 5.34 3.81 -3.32
CA ASN A 328 6.70 3.33 -3.59
C ASN A 328 7.79 4.41 -3.37
N SER A 329 7.72 5.56 -4.05
CA SER A 329 8.79 6.59 -3.98
C SER A 329 8.99 7.14 -2.56
N PRO A 330 7.93 7.50 -1.82
CA PRO A 330 8.12 8.01 -0.47
C PRO A 330 8.65 6.92 0.47
N SER A 331 8.25 5.65 0.30
CA SER A 331 8.78 4.53 1.09
C SER A 331 10.24 4.20 0.75
N ALA A 332 10.74 4.61 -0.41
CA ALA A 332 12.17 4.50 -0.75
C ALA A 332 13.02 5.53 0.01
N LEU A 333 12.46 6.73 0.24
CA LEU A 333 13.15 7.86 0.89
C LEU A 333 13.00 7.86 2.41
N ASP A 334 11.77 7.65 2.90
CA ASP A 334 11.44 7.47 4.30
C ASP A 334 10.50 6.26 4.44
N PRO A 335 11.05 5.05 4.63
CA PRO A 335 10.27 3.81 4.67
C PRO A 335 9.13 3.83 5.69
N TYR A 336 9.37 4.43 6.87
CA TYR A 336 8.36 4.52 7.92
C TYR A 336 7.24 5.51 7.57
N GLY A 337 7.60 6.76 7.26
CA GLY A 337 6.62 7.79 6.92
C GLY A 337 5.82 7.43 5.66
N GLY A 338 6.50 6.96 4.61
CA GLY A 338 5.89 6.57 3.35
C GLY A 338 4.90 5.41 3.47
N ALA A 339 5.21 4.38 4.26
CA ALA A 339 4.28 3.28 4.47
C ALA A 339 3.10 3.65 5.38
N LEU A 340 3.35 4.46 6.42
CA LEU A 340 2.31 4.99 7.29
C LEU A 340 1.30 5.82 6.48
N THR A 341 1.77 6.72 5.61
CA THR A 341 0.89 7.51 4.73
C THR A 341 0.25 6.69 3.63
N GLY A 342 0.91 5.61 3.18
CA GLY A 342 0.31 4.63 2.28
C GLY A 342 -0.96 4.00 2.86
N ILE A 343 -0.88 3.44 4.07
CA ILE A 343 -2.02 2.73 4.67
C ILE A 343 -3.14 3.68 5.12
N VAL A 344 -2.81 4.82 5.72
CA VAL A 344 -3.85 5.81 6.10
C VAL A 344 -4.36 6.59 4.88
N GLY A 345 -3.59 6.67 3.80
CA GLY A 345 -4.04 7.20 2.51
C GLY A 345 -5.17 6.35 1.96
N VAL A 346 -4.91 5.06 1.73
CA VAL A 346 -5.90 4.14 1.16
C VAL A 346 -7.12 3.94 2.07
N ASN A 347 -7.00 4.07 3.39
CA ASN A 347 -8.16 4.08 4.29
C ASN A 347 -9.18 5.18 3.90
N ARG A 348 -8.72 6.33 3.39
CA ARG A 348 -9.61 7.43 2.99
C ARG A 348 -10.36 7.15 1.70
N ASP A 349 -9.86 6.27 0.84
CA ASP A 349 -10.53 5.96 -0.43
C ASP A 349 -11.93 5.36 -0.20
N PRO A 350 -12.12 4.29 0.61
CA PRO A 350 -13.46 3.86 0.99
C PRO A 350 -14.25 4.92 1.78
N MET A 351 -13.60 5.78 2.57
CA MET A 351 -14.29 6.89 3.25
C MET A 351 -14.86 7.92 2.26
N GLY A 352 -14.18 8.12 1.13
CA GLY A 352 -14.59 9.01 0.04
C GLY A 352 -15.48 8.36 -1.01
N THR A 353 -15.64 7.03 -0.98
CA THR A 353 -16.42 6.28 -1.97
C THR A 353 -17.92 6.38 -1.70
N GLY A 354 -18.70 6.72 -2.74
CA GLY A 354 -20.10 7.09 -2.60
C GLY A 354 -20.27 8.20 -1.56
N ILE A 355 -21.27 8.07 -0.70
CA ILE A 355 -21.40 8.98 0.46
C ILE A 355 -20.56 8.54 1.67
N GLY A 356 -19.65 7.57 1.51
CA GLY A 356 -18.68 7.11 2.49
C GLY A 356 -18.95 5.72 3.08
N ALA A 357 -17.91 4.89 3.14
CA ALA A 357 -17.96 3.52 3.64
C ALA A 357 -17.30 3.36 5.03
N ASN A 358 -17.77 2.36 5.78
CA ASN A 358 -17.17 1.93 7.04
C ASN A 358 -15.95 1.05 6.75
N LEU A 359 -14.83 1.27 7.43
CA LEU A 359 -13.59 0.53 7.19
C LEU A 359 -13.65 -0.85 7.86
N LEU A 360 -13.54 -1.91 7.04
CA LEU A 360 -13.70 -3.30 7.47
C LEU A 360 -12.36 -3.93 7.80
N CYS A 361 -11.42 -3.93 6.85
CA CYS A 361 -10.11 -4.53 6.99
C CYS A 361 -9.12 -3.97 5.97
N ASN A 362 -7.83 -4.16 6.27
CA ASN A 362 -6.71 -3.81 5.43
C ASN A 362 -6.01 -5.06 4.85
N THR A 363 -5.24 -4.85 3.80
CA THR A 363 -4.32 -5.84 3.22
C THR A 363 -3.04 -5.15 2.76
N ASP A 364 -1.91 -5.85 2.83
CA ASP A 364 -0.60 -5.28 2.50
C ASP A 364 0.27 -6.27 1.71
N VAL A 365 0.89 -5.79 0.63
CA VAL A 365 1.85 -6.60 -0.14
C VAL A 365 3.10 -5.78 -0.37
N PHE A 366 4.27 -6.37 -0.14
CA PHE A 366 5.53 -5.65 -0.25
C PHE A 366 6.52 -6.37 -1.17
N CYS A 367 7.31 -5.58 -1.90
CA CYS A 367 8.44 -6.08 -2.65
C CYS A 367 9.75 -5.40 -2.22
N PHE A 368 10.75 -6.19 -1.84
CA PHE A 368 12.03 -5.70 -1.32
C PHE A 368 13.23 -6.42 -1.96
N ALA A 369 14.41 -5.80 -1.90
CA ALA A 369 15.66 -6.54 -2.03
C ALA A 369 15.93 -7.35 -0.75
N SER A 370 16.88 -8.30 -0.79
CA SER A 370 17.20 -9.12 0.37
C SER A 370 17.56 -8.27 1.59
N PRO A 371 16.96 -8.51 2.77
CA PRO A 371 17.35 -7.84 4.01
C PRO A 371 18.75 -8.26 4.48
N PHE A 372 19.38 -9.23 3.81
CA PHE A 372 20.74 -9.72 4.03
C PHE A 372 21.74 -9.21 2.98
N HIS A 373 21.45 -8.07 2.34
CA HIS A 373 22.34 -7.49 1.33
C HIS A 373 23.72 -7.13 1.93
N GLU A 374 24.81 -7.59 1.32
CA GLU A 374 26.19 -7.33 1.80
C GLU A 374 26.99 -6.40 0.88
N GLY A 375 26.38 -5.88 -0.19
CA GLY A 375 27.04 -5.04 -1.20
C GLY A 375 27.13 -3.55 -0.85
N GLU A 376 27.97 -2.82 -1.59
CA GLU A 376 27.99 -1.35 -1.54
C GLU A 376 26.68 -0.79 -2.09
N LEU A 377 26.04 0.10 -1.33
CA LEU A 377 24.79 0.74 -1.73
C LEU A 377 25.07 1.92 -2.68
N PRO A 378 24.35 2.03 -3.80
CA PRO A 378 24.36 3.25 -4.61
C PRO A 378 23.96 4.49 -3.79
N PRO A 379 24.43 5.70 -4.17
CA PRO A 379 24.14 6.93 -3.43
C PRO A 379 22.64 7.12 -3.15
N ARG A 380 22.30 7.53 -1.92
CA ARG A 380 20.93 7.75 -1.42
C ARG A 380 20.05 6.50 -1.24
N LEU A 381 20.46 5.31 -1.67
CA LEU A 381 19.69 4.10 -1.39
C LEU A 381 19.91 3.68 0.06
N LEU A 382 18.81 3.30 0.72
CA LEU A 382 18.84 2.75 2.07
C LEU A 382 19.10 1.26 2.02
N HIS A 383 19.75 0.72 3.07
CA HIS A 383 19.92 -0.71 3.21
C HIS A 383 18.55 -1.42 3.19
N PRO A 384 18.35 -2.51 2.44
CA PRO A 384 17.04 -3.14 2.30
C PRO A 384 16.40 -3.55 3.63
N ARG A 385 17.20 -3.95 4.63
CA ARG A 385 16.71 -4.23 5.99
C ARG A 385 16.06 -3.01 6.66
N ARG A 386 16.66 -1.82 6.49
CA ARG A 386 16.12 -0.56 7.00
C ARG A 386 14.80 -0.21 6.30
N VAL A 387 14.72 -0.45 5.00
CA VAL A 387 13.49 -0.26 4.22
C VAL A 387 12.39 -1.22 4.69
N PHE A 388 12.71 -2.51 4.81
CA PHE A 388 11.81 -3.56 5.29
C PHE A 388 11.23 -3.23 6.67
N GLU A 389 12.08 -2.94 7.67
CA GLU A 389 11.64 -2.65 9.03
C GLU A 389 10.83 -1.36 9.12
N GLY A 390 11.25 -0.31 8.39
CA GLY A 390 10.52 0.94 8.38
C GLY A 390 9.13 0.81 7.74
N VAL A 391 9.02 0.13 6.60
CA VAL A 391 7.72 -0.10 5.94
C VAL A 391 6.78 -0.90 6.86
N ARG A 392 7.29 -2.01 7.42
CA ARG A 392 6.53 -2.86 8.35
C ARG A 392 6.05 -2.10 9.58
N GLU A 393 6.90 -1.28 10.19
CA GLU A 393 6.55 -0.45 11.36
C GLU A 393 5.53 0.65 10.99
N GLY A 394 5.65 1.24 9.79
CA GLY A 394 4.71 2.24 9.27
C GLY A 394 3.31 1.67 9.07
N VAL A 395 3.19 0.52 8.40
CA VAL A 395 1.89 -0.15 8.19
C VAL A 395 1.27 -0.61 9.50
N GLU A 396 2.07 -1.20 10.39
CA GLU A 396 1.62 -1.57 11.75
C GLU A 396 0.99 -0.37 12.46
N HIS A 397 1.73 0.73 12.55
CA HIS A 397 1.26 1.92 13.26
C HIS A 397 0.01 2.51 12.63
N GLY A 398 -0.08 2.52 11.30
CA GLY A 398 -1.24 3.05 10.59
C GLY A 398 -2.50 2.20 10.74
N GLY A 399 -2.38 0.87 10.63
CA GLY A 399 -3.49 -0.07 10.81
C GLY A 399 -3.95 -0.18 12.26
N ASN A 400 -3.03 -0.50 13.17
CA ASN A 400 -3.33 -0.76 14.58
C ASN A 400 -3.92 0.47 15.27
N LYS A 401 -3.35 1.67 15.05
CA LYS A 401 -3.84 2.91 15.68
C LYS A 401 -5.14 3.41 15.07
N SER A 402 -5.43 3.05 13.81
CA SER A 402 -6.74 3.31 13.17
C SER A 402 -7.83 2.34 13.64
N GLY A 403 -7.45 1.21 14.27
CA GLY A 403 -8.38 0.16 14.70
C GLY A 403 -8.97 -0.61 13.52
N ILE A 404 -8.16 -0.88 12.50
CA ILE A 404 -8.53 -1.63 11.29
C ILE A 404 -7.61 -2.84 11.19
N PRO A 405 -8.14 -4.08 11.14
CA PRO A 405 -7.29 -5.27 11.12
C PRO A 405 -6.68 -5.47 9.74
N THR A 406 -5.41 -5.87 9.67
CA THR A 406 -4.77 -6.31 8.43
C THR A 406 -4.99 -7.81 8.26
N VAL A 407 -5.74 -8.27 7.26
CA VAL A 407 -6.24 -9.66 7.21
C VAL A 407 -5.59 -10.55 6.16
N ASN A 408 -4.84 -9.98 5.23
CA ASN A 408 -4.15 -10.70 4.15
C ASN A 408 -2.93 -9.90 3.68
N GLY A 409 -1.91 -10.60 3.17
CA GLY A 409 -0.72 -9.95 2.63
C GLY A 409 0.37 -10.92 2.18
N SER A 410 1.43 -10.40 1.55
CA SER A 410 2.62 -11.16 1.15
C SER A 410 3.87 -10.28 1.05
N ILE A 411 5.03 -10.93 0.99
CA ILE A 411 6.31 -10.26 0.79
C ILE A 411 7.10 -11.01 -0.28
N VAL A 412 7.47 -10.29 -1.34
CA VAL A 412 8.23 -10.80 -2.48
C VAL A 412 9.62 -10.18 -2.49
N PHE A 413 10.64 -10.98 -2.78
CA PHE A 413 12.03 -10.56 -2.79
C PHE A 413 12.67 -10.72 -4.17
N ASP A 414 13.32 -9.66 -4.64
CA ASP A 414 14.20 -9.60 -5.82
C ASP A 414 15.21 -8.46 -5.61
N GLU A 415 16.49 -8.71 -5.87
CA GLU A 415 17.55 -7.72 -5.65
C GLU A 415 17.32 -6.41 -6.41
N ARG A 416 16.57 -6.41 -7.53
CA ARG A 416 16.28 -5.19 -8.30
C ARG A 416 15.35 -4.22 -7.58
N TYR A 417 14.58 -4.67 -6.60
CA TYR A 417 13.81 -3.77 -5.72
C TYR A 417 14.72 -2.93 -4.80
N LEU A 418 16.04 -3.16 -4.81
CA LEU A 418 17.03 -2.24 -4.24
C LEU A 418 16.89 -0.83 -4.84
N GLY A 419 16.60 -0.74 -6.14
CA GLY A 419 16.38 0.55 -6.80
C GLY A 419 15.14 1.28 -6.26
N LYS A 420 14.07 0.53 -5.99
CA LYS A 420 12.84 1.06 -5.41
C LYS A 420 11.98 -0.07 -4.83
N PRO A 421 11.59 -0.02 -3.54
CA PRO A 421 10.66 -0.99 -2.97
C PRO A 421 9.26 -0.77 -3.56
N LEU A 422 8.46 -1.84 -3.58
CA LEU A 422 7.04 -1.73 -3.89
C LEU A 422 6.25 -1.89 -2.59
N VAL A 423 5.39 -0.93 -2.31
CA VAL A 423 4.58 -0.90 -1.08
C VAL A 423 3.12 -0.77 -1.49
N TYR A 424 2.42 -1.90 -1.53
CA TYR A 424 1.00 -1.97 -1.80
C TYR A 424 0.22 -1.93 -0.49
N CYS A 425 -0.75 -1.02 -0.40
CA CYS A 425 -1.67 -0.92 0.75
C CYS A 425 -3.10 -1.00 0.21
N GLY A 426 -3.95 -1.80 0.85
CA GLY A 426 -5.35 -1.95 0.48
C GLY A 426 -6.29 -1.81 1.66
N THR A 427 -7.49 -1.29 1.39
CA THR A 427 -8.57 -1.20 2.37
C THR A 427 -9.87 -1.65 1.75
N ILE A 428 -10.57 -2.52 2.46
CA ILE A 428 -11.91 -2.97 2.15
C ILE A 428 -12.88 -2.25 3.10
N GLY A 429 -13.93 -1.68 2.54
CA GLY A 429 -14.99 -0.99 3.27
C GLY A 429 -16.36 -1.64 3.10
N THR A 430 -17.31 -1.26 3.95
CA THR A 430 -18.73 -1.66 3.87
C THR A 430 -19.63 -0.44 3.95
N MET A 431 -20.64 -0.37 3.10
CA MET A 431 -21.61 0.72 3.13
C MET A 431 -23.05 0.17 3.12
N PRO A 432 -24.01 0.78 3.82
CA PRO A 432 -25.41 0.36 3.72
C PRO A 432 -25.88 0.42 2.27
N VAL A 433 -26.78 -0.46 1.80
CA VAL A 433 -27.29 -0.38 0.41
C VAL A 433 -27.95 0.98 0.12
N THR A 434 -28.67 1.53 1.11
CA THR A 434 -29.25 2.87 1.02
C THR A 434 -28.95 3.70 2.26
N VAL A 435 -28.85 5.01 2.08
CA VAL A 435 -28.76 6.00 3.15
C VAL A 435 -29.66 7.17 2.78
N ALA A 436 -30.45 7.63 3.76
CA ALA A 436 -31.44 8.70 3.54
C ALA A 436 -32.37 8.47 2.33
N GLY A 437 -32.66 7.21 2.00
CA GLY A 437 -33.53 6.83 0.88
C GLY A 437 -32.87 6.83 -0.51
N LYS A 438 -31.55 7.03 -0.61
CA LYS A 438 -30.77 6.98 -1.86
C LYS A 438 -29.77 5.82 -1.81
N PRO A 439 -29.39 5.23 -2.96
CA PRO A 439 -28.27 4.29 -3.01
C PRO A 439 -27.00 4.94 -2.47
N SER A 440 -26.26 4.24 -1.62
CA SER A 440 -25.13 4.84 -0.92
C SER A 440 -23.88 5.03 -1.79
N GLN A 441 -23.78 4.28 -2.89
CA GLN A 441 -22.72 4.44 -3.88
C GLN A 441 -22.91 5.69 -4.76
N ASP A 442 -24.09 6.31 -4.73
CA ASP A 442 -24.36 7.51 -5.52
C ASP A 442 -23.98 8.76 -4.71
N LYS A 443 -23.05 9.55 -5.23
CA LYS A 443 -22.66 10.87 -4.70
C LYS A 443 -22.72 11.91 -5.83
N CYS A 444 -23.01 13.16 -5.50
CA CYS A 444 -23.02 14.24 -6.48
C CYS A 444 -22.89 15.60 -5.77
N ALA A 445 -21.91 16.42 -6.14
CA ALA A 445 -21.82 17.80 -5.67
C ALA A 445 -22.79 18.70 -6.44
N MET A 446 -23.64 19.45 -5.74
CA MET A 446 -24.65 20.29 -6.37
C MET A 446 -24.25 21.77 -6.37
N PRO A 447 -24.62 22.57 -7.39
CA PRO A 447 -24.49 24.02 -7.32
C PRO A 447 -25.17 24.59 -6.07
N GLY A 448 -24.43 25.41 -5.32
CA GLY A 448 -24.86 25.96 -4.03
C GLY A 448 -24.45 25.14 -2.80
N ASP A 449 -24.00 23.89 -2.95
CA ASP A 449 -23.41 23.14 -1.84
C ASP A 449 -22.15 23.86 -1.33
N VAL A 450 -21.98 23.87 -0.01
CA VAL A 450 -20.84 24.47 0.66
C VAL A 450 -19.66 23.50 0.63
N ILE A 451 -18.50 23.99 0.21
CA ILE A 451 -17.24 23.25 0.24
C ILE A 451 -16.72 23.26 1.67
N VAL A 452 -16.71 22.10 2.32
CA VAL A 452 -16.23 21.94 3.69
C VAL A 452 -15.03 21.00 3.73
N MET A 453 -13.88 21.50 4.15
CA MET A 453 -12.72 20.67 4.46
C MET A 453 -12.82 20.18 5.89
N SER A 454 -12.63 18.88 6.13
CA SER A 454 -12.65 18.28 7.47
C SER A 454 -11.36 17.48 7.72
N GLY A 455 -10.86 17.54 8.96
CA GLY A 455 -9.72 16.74 9.41
C GLY A 455 -8.46 17.55 9.71
N GLY A 456 -7.32 17.13 9.16
CA GLY A 456 -6.00 17.70 9.39
C GLY A 456 -5.81 19.14 8.86
N ARG A 457 -4.84 19.85 9.43
CA ARG A 457 -4.46 21.21 8.98
C ARG A 457 -3.47 21.16 7.83
N ILE A 458 -3.48 22.19 6.99
CA ILE A 458 -2.61 22.33 5.82
C ILE A 458 -1.20 22.75 6.24
N GLY A 459 -0.19 22.05 5.76
CA GLY A 459 1.24 22.37 5.92
C GLY A 459 1.97 22.31 4.57
N ALA A 460 3.29 22.55 4.57
CA ALA A 460 4.13 22.35 3.37
C ALA A 460 4.44 20.86 3.10
N ASP A 461 3.62 19.96 3.63
CA ASP A 461 3.81 18.53 3.57
C ASP A 461 3.46 18.00 2.17
N GLY A 462 4.41 17.33 1.52
CA GLY A 462 4.21 16.69 0.21
C GLY A 462 3.83 17.62 -0.93
N ILE A 463 4.21 18.89 -0.87
CA ILE A 463 4.15 19.76 -2.05
C ILE A 463 4.94 19.08 -3.17
N HIS A 464 4.32 18.99 -4.35
CA HIS A 464 4.84 18.28 -5.54
C HIS A 464 4.92 16.75 -5.40
N GLY A 465 4.18 16.14 -4.47
CA GLY A 465 4.17 14.67 -4.30
C GLY A 465 3.72 13.91 -5.55
N ALA A 466 2.63 14.33 -6.20
CA ALA A 466 2.13 13.70 -7.42
C ALA A 466 3.11 13.83 -8.61
N THR A 467 3.67 15.03 -8.83
CA THR A 467 4.66 15.25 -9.90
C THR A 467 5.96 14.52 -9.61
N PHE A 468 6.44 14.50 -8.36
CA PHE A 468 7.62 13.75 -7.94
C PHE A 468 7.44 12.23 -8.10
N SER A 469 6.26 11.69 -7.79
CA SER A 469 5.95 10.27 -8.00
C SER A 469 5.96 9.86 -9.48
N SER A 470 5.84 10.84 -10.38
CA SER A 470 5.89 10.68 -11.84
C SER A 470 7.32 10.76 -12.41
N GLU A 471 8.33 10.94 -11.57
CA GLU A 471 9.76 10.98 -11.93
C GLU A 471 10.54 9.80 -11.31
N GLU A 472 11.73 9.55 -11.85
CA GLU A 472 12.64 8.52 -11.34
C GLU A 472 13.40 9.01 -10.09
N LEU A 473 13.88 8.10 -9.24
CA LEU A 473 14.64 8.48 -8.05
C LEU A 473 16.09 8.85 -8.43
N HIS A 474 16.59 10.01 -7.96
CA HIS A 474 17.95 10.47 -8.24
C HIS A 474 18.60 11.31 -7.11
N GLU A 475 19.88 11.68 -7.30
CA GLU A 475 20.70 12.48 -6.36
C GLU A 475 20.19 13.90 -6.08
N GLY A 476 19.17 14.38 -6.77
CA GLY A 476 18.56 15.70 -6.59
C GLY A 476 17.12 15.65 -6.10
N SER A 477 16.53 14.46 -5.92
CA SER A 477 15.15 14.29 -5.47
C SER A 477 14.87 15.06 -4.17
N PRO A 478 13.82 15.91 -4.12
CA PRO A 478 13.52 16.76 -2.98
C PRO A 478 13.00 15.97 -1.77
N ALA A 479 13.52 16.31 -0.59
CA ALA A 479 13.18 15.68 0.68
C ALA A 479 11.80 16.07 1.25
N THR A 480 11.18 17.12 0.70
CA THR A 480 9.89 17.68 1.15
C THR A 480 8.69 16.77 0.86
N ALA A 481 8.91 15.67 0.12
CA ALA A 481 7.90 14.65 -0.16
C ALA A 481 7.57 13.74 1.04
N VAL A 482 8.35 13.79 2.13
CA VAL A 482 8.16 12.91 3.28
C VAL A 482 7.10 13.47 4.23
N GLN A 483 6.07 12.67 4.49
CA GLN A 483 4.91 13.03 5.31
C GLN A 483 4.82 12.12 6.53
N ILE A 484 4.32 12.66 7.66
CA ILE A 484 3.99 11.87 8.85
C ILE A 484 2.47 11.86 8.99
N GLY A 485 1.86 10.68 8.83
CA GLY A 485 0.44 10.48 9.06
C GLY A 485 0.06 10.54 10.54
N ASP A 486 -1.20 10.87 10.82
CA ASP A 486 -1.83 10.92 12.15
C ASP A 486 -3.09 10.02 12.19
N PRO A 487 -2.90 8.70 12.44
CA PRO A 487 -4.01 7.74 12.49
C PRO A 487 -5.13 8.11 13.48
N ILE A 488 -4.82 8.84 14.56
CA ILE A 488 -5.80 9.21 15.57
C ILE A 488 -6.71 10.32 15.03
N THR A 489 -6.14 11.33 14.36
CA THR A 489 -6.93 12.35 13.66
C THR A 489 -7.83 11.72 12.59
N GLN A 490 -7.28 10.78 11.80
CA GLN A 490 -8.09 10.03 10.83
C GLN A 490 -9.24 9.29 11.51
N ARG A 491 -8.99 8.63 12.65
CA ARG A 491 -10.03 7.89 13.39
C ARG A 491 -11.16 8.81 13.86
N LYS A 492 -10.83 9.95 14.48
CA LYS A 492 -11.83 10.95 14.91
C LYS A 492 -12.66 11.43 13.71
N MET A 493 -11.99 11.78 12.61
CA MET A 493 -12.63 12.21 11.36
C MET A 493 -13.54 11.12 10.77
N TYR A 494 -13.09 9.88 10.73
CA TYR A 494 -13.87 8.74 10.26
C TYR A 494 -15.16 8.57 11.06
N ASP A 495 -15.08 8.51 12.40
CA ASP A 495 -16.24 8.33 13.26
C ASP A 495 -17.26 9.48 13.09
N PHE A 496 -16.76 10.71 12.93
CA PHE A 496 -17.58 11.88 12.62
C PHE A 496 -18.30 11.76 11.27
N LEU A 497 -17.56 11.50 10.20
CA LEU A 497 -18.11 11.45 8.84
C LEU A 497 -19.14 10.34 8.69
N MET A 498 -18.92 9.17 9.29
CA MET A 498 -19.89 8.08 9.25
C MET A 498 -21.20 8.43 9.97
N ARG A 499 -21.15 9.23 11.05
CA ARG A 499 -22.36 9.76 11.70
C ARG A 499 -23.04 10.81 10.82
N ALA A 500 -22.28 11.74 10.25
CA ALA A 500 -22.78 12.77 9.35
C ALA A 500 -23.47 12.16 8.11
N ARG A 501 -22.89 11.08 7.54
CA ARG A 501 -23.46 10.25 6.48
C ARG A 501 -24.82 9.71 6.87
N ASN A 502 -24.90 9.01 8.01
CA ASN A 502 -26.14 8.37 8.47
C ASN A 502 -27.26 9.39 8.72
N MET A 503 -26.90 10.63 9.05
CA MET A 503 -27.81 11.76 9.22
C MET A 503 -28.16 12.48 7.90
N GLY A 504 -27.52 12.13 6.78
CA GLY A 504 -27.74 12.74 5.47
C GLY A 504 -27.28 14.20 5.38
N LEU A 505 -26.16 14.55 6.04
CA LEU A 505 -25.72 15.94 6.15
C LEU A 505 -24.94 16.49 4.95
N TYR A 506 -24.50 15.65 4.01
CA TYR A 506 -23.76 16.06 2.81
C TYR A 506 -24.20 15.25 1.59
N ASN A 507 -24.01 15.81 0.39
CA ASN A 507 -24.38 15.17 -0.88
C ASN A 507 -23.23 14.41 -1.54
N ALA A 508 -21.99 14.82 -1.28
CA ALA A 508 -20.79 14.18 -1.80
C ALA A 508 -19.60 14.37 -0.87
N ILE A 509 -18.64 13.47 -0.99
CA ILE A 509 -17.40 13.44 -0.24
C ILE A 509 -16.28 12.89 -1.11
N THR A 510 -15.05 13.35 -0.91
CA THR A 510 -13.84 12.76 -1.47
C THR A 510 -12.65 13.00 -0.53
N ASP A 511 -11.59 12.21 -0.69
CA ASP A 511 -10.36 12.40 0.07
C ASP A 511 -9.51 13.55 -0.49
N ASN A 512 -8.64 14.11 0.36
CA ASN A 512 -7.56 14.98 -0.11
C ASN A 512 -6.27 14.16 -0.16
N GLY A 513 -5.92 13.69 -1.35
CA GLY A 513 -4.68 12.98 -1.66
C GLY A 513 -3.72 13.84 -2.48
N ALA A 514 -3.27 13.28 -3.61
CA ALA A 514 -2.40 13.94 -4.58
C ALA A 514 -3.03 15.26 -5.09
N GLY A 515 -2.27 16.36 -5.10
CA GLY A 515 -2.77 17.69 -5.46
C GLY A 515 -3.72 18.32 -4.43
N GLY A 516 -4.04 17.66 -3.32
CA GLY A 516 -4.73 18.29 -2.19
C GLY A 516 -6.11 18.86 -2.48
N LEU A 517 -6.34 20.11 -2.07
CA LEU A 517 -7.60 20.82 -2.35
C LEU A 517 -7.76 21.06 -3.86
N SER A 518 -6.66 21.11 -4.60
CA SER A 518 -6.71 21.45 -6.00
C SER A 518 -7.40 20.37 -6.85
N SER A 519 -7.09 19.11 -6.58
CA SER A 519 -7.71 17.94 -7.21
C SER A 519 -9.07 17.65 -6.59
N SER A 520 -9.16 17.47 -5.27
CA SER A 520 -10.42 17.07 -4.61
C SER A 520 -11.62 17.99 -4.89
N VAL A 521 -11.44 19.32 -4.82
CA VAL A 521 -12.51 20.28 -5.13
C VAL A 521 -12.74 20.36 -6.64
N GLY A 522 -11.66 20.30 -7.44
CA GLY A 522 -11.73 20.33 -8.90
C GLY A 522 -12.50 19.14 -9.49
N GLU A 523 -12.17 17.92 -9.07
CA GLU A 523 -12.83 16.69 -9.53
C GLU A 523 -14.30 16.65 -9.09
N MET A 524 -14.60 17.00 -7.83
CA MET A 524 -15.99 17.11 -7.39
C MET A 524 -16.77 18.19 -8.16
N ALA A 525 -16.10 19.24 -8.63
CA ALA A 525 -16.75 20.28 -9.41
C ALA A 525 -17.15 19.84 -10.83
N GLU A 526 -16.66 18.70 -11.36
CA GLU A 526 -17.17 18.11 -12.61
C GLU A 526 -18.67 17.77 -12.51
N ASP A 527 -19.18 17.45 -11.32
CA ASP A 527 -20.61 17.22 -11.08
C ASP A 527 -21.43 18.50 -11.16
N SER A 528 -20.92 19.58 -10.55
CA SER A 528 -21.64 20.86 -10.40
C SER A 528 -21.47 21.82 -11.59
N GLY A 529 -20.33 21.73 -12.29
CA GLY A 529 -19.94 22.62 -13.37
C GLY A 529 -18.95 23.73 -12.98
N GLY A 530 -18.56 23.89 -11.72
CA GLY A 530 -17.58 24.88 -11.28
C GLY A 530 -17.57 25.08 -9.77
N PHE A 531 -16.70 25.96 -9.27
CA PHE A 531 -16.72 26.35 -7.87
C PHE A 531 -16.03 27.69 -7.61
N GLU A 532 -16.31 28.26 -6.44
CA GLU A 532 -15.57 29.37 -5.87
C GLU A 532 -15.14 29.05 -4.43
N MET A 533 -13.85 29.13 -4.12
CA MET A 533 -13.34 29.00 -2.74
C MET A 533 -12.30 30.05 -2.35
N ASP A 534 -12.16 30.28 -1.04
CA ASP A 534 -11.20 31.21 -0.46
C ASP A 534 -10.23 30.46 0.47
N LEU A 535 -8.96 30.39 0.05
CA LEU A 535 -7.88 29.71 0.75
C LEU A 535 -7.46 30.40 2.04
N ALA A 536 -7.77 31.69 2.23
CA ALA A 536 -7.46 32.39 3.48
C ALA A 536 -8.25 31.83 4.67
N LYS A 537 -9.32 31.07 4.39
CA LYS A 537 -10.11 30.37 5.42
C LYS A 537 -9.51 29.03 5.81
N ALA A 538 -8.67 28.42 4.98
CA ALA A 538 -8.18 27.08 5.21
C ALA A 538 -7.29 27.02 6.47
N PRO A 539 -7.50 26.04 7.37
CA PRO A 539 -6.73 25.98 8.61
C PRO A 539 -5.30 25.51 8.32
N LEU A 540 -4.31 26.32 8.73
CA LEU A 540 -2.89 26.07 8.50
C LEU A 540 -2.20 25.55 9.77
N LYS A 541 -1.19 24.69 9.61
CA LYS A 541 -0.28 24.28 10.69
C LYS A 541 0.59 25.45 11.15
N TYR A 542 0.97 26.31 10.21
CA TYR A 542 1.79 27.49 10.44
C TYR A 542 1.59 28.54 9.34
N ASP A 543 1.85 29.79 9.68
CA ASP A 543 1.85 30.91 8.72
C ASP A 543 3.08 30.84 7.80
N GLY A 544 2.94 31.39 6.58
CA GLY A 544 4.04 31.50 5.62
C GLY A 544 3.91 30.69 4.34
N LEU A 545 2.88 29.85 4.23
CA LEU A 545 2.53 29.21 2.96
C LEU A 545 1.98 30.25 1.98
N ARG A 546 2.47 30.19 0.74
CA ARG A 546 1.88 30.93 -0.39
C ARG A 546 0.53 30.32 -0.77
N PRO A 547 -0.38 31.08 -1.40
CA PRO A 547 -1.69 30.57 -1.78
C PRO A 547 -1.63 29.30 -2.63
N TRP A 548 -0.70 29.18 -3.58
CA TRP A 548 -0.55 27.96 -4.38
C TRP A 548 -0.09 26.76 -3.54
N GLU A 549 0.76 26.97 -2.54
CA GLU A 549 1.24 25.92 -1.64
C GLU A 549 0.09 25.39 -0.76
N ILE A 550 -0.81 26.28 -0.32
CA ILE A 550 -2.03 25.89 0.41
C ILE A 550 -2.94 25.04 -0.50
N LEU A 551 -3.10 25.47 -1.76
CA LEU A 551 -3.99 24.83 -2.72
C LEU A 551 -3.57 23.39 -3.04
N ILE A 552 -2.27 23.18 -3.30
CA ILE A 552 -1.75 21.87 -3.75
C ILE A 552 -1.16 21.02 -2.63
N SER A 553 -1.15 21.51 -1.39
CA SER A 553 -0.61 20.78 -0.24
C SER A 553 -1.25 19.40 -0.13
N GLU A 554 -0.41 18.37 0.04
CA GLU A 554 -0.81 16.97 0.20
C GLU A 554 -0.80 16.54 1.67
N ALA A 555 -0.91 17.51 2.61
CA ALA A 555 -1.03 17.22 4.03
C ALA A 555 -2.10 16.16 4.32
N GLN A 556 -1.81 15.26 5.24
CA GLN A 556 -2.60 14.04 5.44
C GLN A 556 -3.86 14.27 6.30
N GLU A 557 -4.70 13.23 6.35
CA GLU A 557 -5.94 13.16 7.15
C GLU A 557 -6.99 14.23 6.85
N ARG A 558 -7.19 14.56 5.57
CA ARG A 558 -8.21 15.53 5.15
C ARG A 558 -9.23 14.92 4.18
N MET A 559 -10.47 15.38 4.28
CA MET A 559 -11.57 15.08 3.36
C MET A 559 -12.29 16.36 2.95
N THR A 560 -12.79 16.42 1.71
CA THR A 560 -13.68 17.47 1.20
C THR A 560 -15.11 16.96 1.19
N CYS A 561 -16.06 17.74 1.72
CA CYS A 561 -17.49 17.44 1.68
C CYS A 561 -18.27 18.55 0.96
N ALA A 562 -19.25 18.17 0.14
CA ALA A 562 -20.27 19.06 -0.41
C ALA A 562 -21.50 19.07 0.51
N VAL A 563 -21.63 20.11 1.33
CA VAL A 563 -22.64 20.21 2.39
C VAL A 563 -23.77 21.16 1.97
N PRO A 564 -25.03 20.70 1.90
CA PRO A 564 -26.17 21.57 1.64
C PRO A 564 -26.22 22.74 2.65
N PRO A 565 -26.48 23.98 2.22
CA PRO A 565 -26.51 25.15 3.12
C PRO A 565 -27.42 24.97 4.34
N GLU A 566 -28.57 24.30 4.19
CA GLU A 566 -29.52 24.00 5.26
C GLU A 566 -29.00 23.00 6.31
N ASN A 567 -27.97 22.23 5.97
CA ASN A 567 -27.35 21.23 6.83
C ASN A 567 -26.03 21.71 7.44
N LEU A 568 -25.46 22.82 6.96
CA LEU A 568 -24.15 23.31 7.38
C LEU A 568 -24.04 23.49 8.89
N GLU A 569 -25.01 24.15 9.54
CA GLU A 569 -24.96 24.38 11.00
C GLU A 569 -24.92 23.05 11.78
N LYS A 570 -25.70 22.06 11.36
CA LYS A 570 -25.73 20.73 11.99
C LYS A 570 -24.43 19.97 11.76
N PHE A 571 -23.87 20.05 10.54
CA PHE A 571 -22.59 19.43 10.20
C PHE A 571 -21.46 19.99 11.08
N MET A 572 -21.37 21.32 11.18
CA MET A 572 -20.35 22.00 11.98
C MET A 572 -20.51 21.74 13.48
N ALA A 573 -21.76 21.70 13.97
CA ALA A 573 -22.04 21.36 15.37
C ALA A 573 -21.62 19.92 15.71
N LEU A 574 -21.93 18.95 14.83
CA LEU A 574 -21.51 17.56 15.02
C LEU A 574 -19.99 17.40 14.95
N SER A 575 -19.33 18.11 14.03
CA SER A 575 -17.86 18.11 13.91
C SER A 575 -17.21 18.61 15.21
N ALA A 576 -17.72 19.72 15.76
CA ALA A 576 -17.24 20.29 17.01
C ALA A 576 -17.51 19.39 18.24
N GLU A 577 -18.63 18.67 18.26
CA GLU A 577 -18.95 17.67 19.30
C GLU A 577 -17.97 16.49 19.27
N MET A 578 -17.60 16.05 18.06
CA MET A 578 -16.72 14.90 17.83
C MET A 578 -15.23 15.27 17.83
N ASP A 579 -14.89 16.51 18.18
CA ASP A 579 -13.52 17.04 18.21
C ASP A 579 -12.80 16.92 16.84
N VAL A 580 -13.53 17.20 15.76
CA VAL A 580 -13.01 17.27 14.39
C VAL A 580 -12.98 18.73 13.95
N GLU A 581 -11.90 19.14 13.29
CA GLU A 581 -11.80 20.48 12.70
C GLU A 581 -12.43 20.45 11.31
N SER A 582 -13.52 21.19 11.12
CA SER A 582 -14.18 21.39 9.83
C SER A 582 -14.24 22.87 9.51
N THR A 583 -14.02 23.23 8.24
CA THR A 583 -13.98 24.62 7.79
C THR A 583 -14.69 24.78 6.45
N ALA A 584 -15.62 25.74 6.37
CA ALA A 584 -16.28 26.12 5.13
C ALA A 584 -15.38 27.05 4.31
N LEU A 585 -14.99 26.62 3.11
CA LEU A 585 -14.04 27.33 2.25
C LEU A 585 -14.74 28.14 1.15
N GLY A 586 -15.91 27.69 0.71
CA GLY A 586 -16.56 28.24 -0.49
C GLY A 586 -17.84 27.51 -0.85
N HIS A 587 -18.22 27.57 -2.12
CA HIS A 587 -19.40 26.90 -2.65
C HIS A 587 -19.16 26.38 -4.07
N TYR A 588 -19.83 25.27 -4.41
CA TYR A 588 -19.91 24.77 -5.77
C TYR A 588 -20.85 25.65 -6.61
N THR A 589 -20.56 25.78 -7.90
CA THR A 589 -21.27 26.64 -8.86
C THR A 589 -21.50 25.89 -10.17
N ASP A 590 -22.25 26.49 -11.09
CA ASP A 590 -22.45 26.02 -12.47
C ASP A 590 -21.76 26.94 -13.50
N SER A 591 -20.74 27.68 -13.06
CA SER A 591 -20.14 28.77 -13.84
C SER A 591 -19.21 28.30 -14.97
N GLY A 592 -18.81 27.03 -15.00
CA GLY A 592 -17.75 26.52 -15.87
C GLY A 592 -16.34 26.82 -15.37
N LYS A 593 -16.19 27.40 -14.16
CA LYS A 593 -14.93 27.97 -13.67
C LYS A 593 -14.38 27.27 -12.44
N TYR A 594 -13.07 27.13 -12.45
CA TYR A 594 -12.22 26.81 -11.30
C TYR A 594 -11.74 28.14 -10.69
N LEU A 595 -12.48 28.69 -9.73
CA LEU A 595 -12.18 29.99 -9.13
C LEU A 595 -11.66 29.85 -7.70
N VAL A 596 -10.40 30.22 -7.48
CA VAL A 596 -9.78 30.21 -6.16
C VAL A 596 -9.29 31.61 -5.83
N LYS A 597 -9.60 32.05 -4.61
CA LYS A 597 -9.19 33.33 -4.06
C LYS A 597 -8.36 33.15 -2.80
N TYR A 598 -7.63 34.20 -2.44
CA TYR A 598 -7.03 34.39 -1.12
C TYR A 598 -7.47 35.76 -0.62
N ASN A 599 -8.48 35.79 0.25
CA ASN A 599 -9.29 36.99 0.53
C ASN A 599 -9.86 37.59 -0.78
N ASP A 600 -9.55 38.85 -1.09
CA ASP A 600 -10.03 39.55 -2.28
C ASP A 600 -9.19 39.27 -3.54
N LYS A 601 -8.04 38.59 -3.42
CA LYS A 601 -7.11 38.36 -4.53
C LYS A 601 -7.42 37.06 -5.24
N ILE A 602 -7.58 37.09 -6.56
CA ILE A 602 -7.74 35.89 -7.39
C ILE A 602 -6.39 35.18 -7.51
N VAL A 603 -6.39 33.88 -7.15
CA VAL A 603 -5.22 32.99 -7.18
C VAL A 603 -5.26 32.14 -8.44
N THR A 604 -6.43 31.60 -8.80
CA THR A 604 -6.65 30.85 -10.05
C THR A 604 -7.99 31.24 -10.67
N CYS A 605 -8.02 31.31 -12.01
CA CYS A 605 -9.27 31.24 -12.77
C CYS A 605 -9.04 30.43 -14.06
N LEU A 606 -9.48 29.16 -14.06
CA LEU A 606 -9.34 28.25 -15.20
C LEU A 606 -10.71 27.78 -15.68
N ASP A 607 -10.81 27.50 -16.98
CA ASP A 607 -11.93 26.74 -17.53
C ASP A 607 -11.87 25.29 -17.06
N MET A 608 -12.97 24.78 -16.50
CA MET A 608 -13.08 23.37 -16.12
C MET A 608 -12.83 22.45 -17.31
N GLU A 609 -13.34 22.80 -18.50
CA GLU A 609 -13.14 22.01 -19.71
C GLU A 609 -11.66 21.92 -20.11
N PHE A 610 -10.92 23.03 -20.04
CA PHE A 610 -9.49 23.03 -20.37
C PHE A 610 -8.68 22.25 -19.34
N LEU A 611 -8.97 22.43 -18.05
CA LEU A 611 -8.30 21.72 -16.97
C LEU A 611 -8.41 20.20 -17.12
N HIS A 612 -9.60 19.67 -17.43
CA HIS A 612 -9.83 18.23 -17.46
C HIS A 612 -9.56 17.59 -18.83
N ASN A 613 -9.80 18.30 -19.94
CA ASN A 613 -9.75 17.76 -21.31
C ASN A 613 -8.68 18.41 -22.22
N GLY A 614 -7.89 19.36 -21.71
CA GLY A 614 -6.84 20.05 -22.48
C GLY A 614 -5.54 19.26 -22.67
N VAL A 615 -5.30 18.21 -21.87
CA VAL A 615 -4.08 17.40 -21.93
C VAL A 615 -3.99 16.62 -23.26
N PRO A 616 -2.87 16.66 -23.99
CA PRO A 616 -2.73 15.92 -25.25
C PRO A 616 -2.59 14.41 -25.01
N GLN A 617 -3.16 13.59 -25.91
CA GLN A 617 -2.94 12.15 -25.87
C GLN A 617 -1.52 11.81 -26.32
N MET A 618 -0.79 11.03 -25.50
CA MET A 618 0.55 10.54 -25.86
C MET A 618 0.49 9.55 -27.03
N GLU A 619 1.49 9.61 -27.92
CA GLU A 619 1.72 8.60 -28.97
C GLU A 619 3.00 7.83 -28.67
N LEU A 620 2.92 6.49 -28.61
CA LEU A 620 4.02 5.62 -28.21
C LEU A 620 4.17 4.41 -29.14
N ASP A 621 5.39 3.91 -29.28
CA ASP A 621 5.71 2.68 -30.02
C ASP A 621 6.11 1.55 -29.06
N ALA A 622 5.54 0.37 -29.25
CA ALA A 622 5.83 -0.82 -28.45
C ALA A 622 6.29 -1.97 -29.35
N ILE A 623 7.42 -2.60 -29.03
CA ILE A 623 8.01 -3.67 -29.84
C ILE A 623 8.29 -4.90 -28.96
N TRP A 624 7.48 -5.95 -29.14
CA TRP A 624 7.70 -7.22 -28.44
C TRP A 624 8.67 -8.13 -29.18
N GLU A 625 9.63 -8.67 -28.43
CA GLU A 625 10.55 -9.71 -28.85
C GLU A 625 10.75 -10.71 -27.71
N ARG A 626 10.37 -11.97 -27.93
CA ARG A 626 10.51 -13.00 -26.89
C ARG A 626 12.00 -13.20 -26.55
N PRO A 627 12.39 -13.20 -25.27
CA PRO A 627 13.75 -13.56 -24.86
C PRO A 627 14.12 -14.97 -25.31
N VAL A 628 15.37 -15.16 -25.75
CA VAL A 628 15.90 -16.47 -26.13
C VAL A 628 16.74 -17.03 -24.99
N ILE A 629 16.21 -18.04 -24.30
CA ILE A 629 16.86 -18.71 -23.18
C ILE A 629 17.04 -20.17 -23.52
N LYS A 630 18.21 -20.72 -23.18
CA LYS A 630 18.50 -22.13 -23.37
C LYS A 630 17.97 -22.91 -22.16
N ASP A 631 17.22 -23.98 -22.43
CA ASP A 631 16.77 -24.90 -21.39
C ASP A 631 17.92 -25.83 -20.99
N ASP A 632 18.26 -25.82 -19.70
CA ASP A 632 19.12 -26.83 -19.08
C ASP A 632 18.29 -28.01 -18.56
N ALA A 633 18.95 -29.14 -18.31
CA ALA A 633 18.31 -30.27 -17.66
C ALA A 633 18.10 -29.97 -16.16
N VAL A 634 16.95 -30.36 -15.62
CA VAL A 634 16.65 -30.20 -14.19
C VAL A 634 17.62 -31.06 -13.37
N PRO A 635 18.44 -30.49 -12.48
CA PRO A 635 19.33 -31.28 -11.64
C PRO A 635 18.54 -32.21 -10.71
N THR A 636 19.14 -33.34 -10.31
CA THR A 636 18.56 -34.24 -9.30
C THR A 636 19.54 -34.39 -8.15
N PRO A 637 19.48 -33.52 -7.13
CA PRO A 637 20.31 -33.65 -5.93
C PRO A 637 20.08 -35.00 -5.22
N GLU A 638 21.14 -35.56 -4.65
CA GLU A 638 21.05 -36.81 -3.87
C GLU A 638 20.27 -36.61 -2.57
N ASP A 639 20.42 -35.44 -1.93
CA ASP A 639 19.75 -35.08 -0.67
C ASP A 639 18.54 -34.17 -0.93
N GLN A 640 17.39 -34.79 -1.23
CA GLN A 640 16.12 -34.06 -1.41
C GLN A 640 15.55 -33.52 -0.09
N ALA A 641 15.90 -34.10 1.06
CA ALA A 641 15.46 -33.62 2.37
C ALA A 641 16.16 -32.31 2.75
N GLY A 642 17.48 -32.26 2.55
CA GLY A 642 18.27 -31.03 2.67
C GLY A 642 17.80 -29.95 1.70
N LEU A 643 17.50 -30.31 0.45
CA LEU A 643 16.94 -29.38 -0.53
C LEU A 643 15.58 -28.81 -0.08
N LEU A 644 14.66 -29.64 0.42
CA LEU A 644 13.37 -29.15 0.91
C LEU A 644 13.54 -28.16 2.07
N LYS A 645 14.46 -28.43 2.99
CA LYS A 645 14.79 -27.48 4.08
C LYS A 645 15.39 -26.18 3.54
N SER A 646 16.25 -26.24 2.51
CA SER A 646 16.77 -25.04 1.85
C SER A 646 15.65 -24.22 1.19
N MET A 647 14.77 -24.90 0.44
CA MET A 647 13.60 -24.28 -0.21
C MET A 647 12.68 -23.60 0.80
N LEU A 648 12.36 -24.26 1.92
CA LEU A 648 11.57 -23.66 3.01
C LEU A 648 12.25 -22.45 3.65
N GLY A 649 13.57 -22.35 3.58
CA GLY A 649 14.34 -21.20 4.06
C GLY A 649 14.48 -20.05 3.06
N ARG A 650 14.06 -20.22 1.79
CA ARG A 650 14.17 -19.16 0.78
C ARG A 650 13.26 -17.98 1.13
N LEU A 651 13.68 -16.76 0.82
CA LEU A 651 12.97 -15.54 1.21
C LEU A 651 11.51 -15.49 0.74
N ASN A 652 11.22 -15.93 -0.48
CA ASN A 652 9.86 -15.95 -1.02
C ASN A 652 8.97 -17.03 -0.38
N ILE A 653 9.56 -18.11 0.14
CA ILE A 653 8.82 -19.26 0.72
C ILE A 653 8.73 -19.16 2.25
N CYS A 654 9.81 -18.81 2.94
CA CYS A 654 9.92 -18.89 4.40
C CYS A 654 8.81 -18.15 5.16
N SER A 655 8.64 -18.51 6.44
CA SER A 655 7.61 -17.95 7.28
C SER A 655 7.69 -16.43 7.37
N LYS A 656 6.56 -15.77 7.13
CA LYS A 656 6.38 -14.32 7.33
C LYS A 656 5.88 -13.98 8.75
N GLU A 657 5.98 -14.92 9.69
CA GLU A 657 5.47 -14.83 11.07
C GLU A 657 5.98 -13.59 11.82
N TYR A 658 7.24 -13.21 11.64
CA TYR A 658 7.82 -12.02 12.26
C TYR A 658 7.04 -10.74 11.93
N VAL A 659 6.60 -10.57 10.68
CA VAL A 659 5.83 -9.39 10.25
C VAL A 659 4.40 -9.50 10.71
N VAL A 660 3.76 -10.63 10.41
CA VAL A 660 2.33 -10.87 10.65
C VAL A 660 1.99 -10.65 12.13
N ARG A 661 2.78 -11.18 13.08
CA ARG A 661 2.49 -11.07 14.52
C ARG A 661 2.49 -9.66 15.10
N GLN A 662 2.95 -8.66 14.34
CA GLN A 662 2.99 -7.26 14.77
C GLN A 662 1.71 -6.51 14.39
N TYR A 663 0.92 -7.05 13.47
CA TYR A 663 -0.33 -6.45 13.04
C TYR A 663 -1.51 -6.97 13.88
N ASP A 664 -2.51 -6.11 14.07
CA ASP A 664 -3.80 -6.54 14.58
C ASP A 664 -4.58 -7.29 13.47
N HIS A 665 -5.14 -8.45 13.82
CA HIS A 665 -5.95 -9.29 12.95
C HIS A 665 -7.37 -9.54 13.49
N GLU A 666 -7.75 -8.90 14.59
CA GLU A 666 -8.85 -9.32 15.46
C GLU A 666 -9.79 -8.19 15.84
N VAL A 667 -9.36 -6.94 15.75
CA VAL A 667 -10.18 -5.77 16.04
C VAL A 667 -11.47 -5.86 15.23
N GLN A 668 -12.58 -5.44 15.86
CA GLN A 668 -13.96 -5.63 15.40
C GLN A 668 -14.53 -7.07 15.50
N GLY A 669 -13.71 -8.10 15.76
CA GLY A 669 -14.16 -9.48 16.03
C GLY A 669 -14.79 -10.18 14.83
N ARG A 670 -14.27 -9.93 13.62
CA ARG A 670 -14.89 -10.36 12.35
C ARG A 670 -14.12 -11.44 11.59
N SER A 671 -12.91 -11.79 12.03
CA SER A 671 -12.04 -12.73 11.32
C SER A 671 -12.53 -14.18 11.44
N ALA A 672 -12.63 -14.88 10.32
CA ALA A 672 -12.96 -16.31 10.23
C ALA A 672 -11.72 -17.14 9.85
N VAL A 673 -10.92 -16.66 8.91
CA VAL A 673 -9.60 -17.23 8.56
C VAL A 673 -8.56 -16.12 8.69
N LYS A 674 -7.46 -16.43 9.39
CA LYS A 674 -6.37 -15.49 9.70
C LYS A 674 -5.13 -15.84 8.88
N PRO A 675 -4.16 -14.93 8.75
CA PRO A 675 -2.93 -15.19 8.00
C PRO A 675 -2.14 -16.42 8.48
N MET A 676 -2.21 -16.75 9.78
CA MET A 676 -1.62 -17.95 10.35
C MET A 676 -2.69 -18.92 10.87
N VAL A 677 -2.58 -20.18 10.46
CA VAL A 677 -3.52 -21.27 10.75
C VAL A 677 -2.80 -22.48 11.36
N GLY A 678 -3.55 -23.57 11.60
CA GLY A 678 -3.03 -24.79 12.19
C GLY A 678 -2.95 -24.78 13.71
N VAL A 679 -2.47 -25.91 14.27
CA VAL A 679 -2.52 -26.21 15.72
C VAL A 679 -1.72 -25.22 16.56
N LYS A 680 -0.60 -24.72 16.02
CA LYS A 680 0.27 -23.73 16.69
C LYS A 680 0.08 -22.30 16.16
N ALA A 681 -0.90 -22.07 15.27
CA ALA A 681 -1.12 -20.78 14.60
C ALA A 681 0.17 -20.23 13.98
N ASP A 682 0.82 -21.07 13.16
CA ASP A 682 2.11 -20.81 12.53
C ASP A 682 2.29 -21.48 11.16
N GLY A 683 1.24 -22.07 10.61
CA GLY A 683 1.18 -22.46 9.20
C GLY A 683 0.59 -21.32 8.36
N PRO A 684 1.04 -21.12 7.11
CA PRO A 684 0.52 -20.07 6.24
C PRO A 684 -0.92 -20.37 5.82
N SER A 685 -1.72 -19.32 5.58
CA SER A 685 -3.05 -19.44 4.97
C SER A 685 -3.05 -18.84 3.57
N ASP A 686 -3.82 -19.43 2.65
CA ASP A 686 -3.93 -18.94 1.26
C ASP A 686 -4.66 -17.58 1.15
N ALA A 687 -5.61 -17.29 2.05
CA ALA A 687 -6.45 -16.09 1.98
C ALA A 687 -7.01 -15.69 3.35
N GLY A 688 -7.30 -14.40 3.53
CA GLY A 688 -8.04 -13.90 4.69
C GLY A 688 -9.55 -14.04 4.48
N VAL A 689 -10.30 -14.40 5.53
CA VAL A 689 -11.77 -14.43 5.48
C VAL A 689 -12.33 -13.64 6.64
N VAL A 690 -13.24 -12.71 6.36
CA VAL A 690 -13.93 -11.88 7.36
C VAL A 690 -15.44 -12.01 7.23
N ARG A 691 -16.18 -11.71 8.30
CA ARG A 691 -17.64 -11.60 8.34
C ARG A 691 -18.06 -10.14 8.35
N PRO A 692 -18.47 -9.55 7.20
CA PRO A 692 -18.94 -8.17 7.14
C PRO A 692 -20.20 -7.91 7.98
N GLU A 693 -21.06 -8.92 8.16
CA GLU A 693 -22.26 -8.83 8.98
C GLU A 693 -22.28 -9.96 10.01
N LEU A 694 -22.21 -9.63 11.30
CA LEU A 694 -22.18 -10.64 12.36
C LEU A 694 -23.50 -11.43 12.50
N GLY A 695 -24.60 -10.91 11.93
CA GLY A 695 -25.90 -11.57 11.93
C GLY A 695 -26.07 -12.67 10.87
N THR A 696 -25.11 -12.82 9.96
CA THR A 696 -25.14 -13.82 8.88
C THR A 696 -23.85 -14.63 8.89
N ASP A 697 -23.88 -15.86 8.35
CA ASP A 697 -22.67 -16.67 8.15
C ASP A 697 -21.96 -16.36 6.82
N GLN A 698 -22.48 -15.42 6.03
CA GLN A 698 -21.86 -15.00 4.78
C GLN A 698 -20.54 -14.28 5.07
N GLY A 699 -19.49 -14.68 4.35
CA GLY A 699 -18.14 -14.15 4.49
C GLY A 699 -17.62 -13.47 3.24
N LEU A 700 -16.65 -12.60 3.44
CA LEU A 700 -15.85 -11.98 2.38
C LEU A 700 -14.45 -12.60 2.43
N VAL A 701 -13.96 -13.03 1.27
CA VAL A 701 -12.63 -13.63 1.07
C VAL A 701 -11.72 -12.60 0.41
N ILE A 702 -10.52 -12.42 0.96
CA ILE A 702 -9.50 -11.49 0.46
C ILE A 702 -8.23 -12.28 0.17
N SER A 703 -7.82 -12.29 -1.08
CA SER A 703 -6.60 -12.94 -1.56
C SER A 703 -5.91 -12.07 -2.62
N HIS A 704 -4.73 -12.50 -3.06
CA HIS A 704 -4.01 -11.87 -4.14
C HIS A 704 -3.05 -12.85 -4.82
N GLY A 705 -2.54 -12.48 -5.98
CA GLY A 705 -1.40 -13.12 -6.64
C GLY A 705 -0.41 -12.10 -7.20
N ILE A 706 0.87 -12.47 -7.23
CA ILE A 706 1.98 -11.59 -7.62
C ILE A 706 3.18 -12.45 -8.06
N CYS A 707 3.50 -12.43 -9.36
CA CYS A 707 4.51 -13.34 -9.93
C CYS A 707 5.61 -12.64 -10.76
N PRO A 708 6.34 -11.63 -10.22
CA PRO A 708 7.30 -10.82 -10.99
C PRO A 708 8.45 -11.63 -11.60
N GLN A 709 8.77 -12.81 -11.07
CA GLN A 709 9.81 -13.70 -11.57
C GLN A 709 9.57 -14.15 -13.03
N TYR A 710 8.30 -14.12 -13.47
CA TYR A 710 7.92 -14.45 -14.84
C TYR A 710 8.05 -13.26 -15.81
N SER A 711 8.24 -12.04 -15.31
CA SER A 711 8.23 -10.81 -16.12
C SER A 711 9.35 -10.75 -17.14
N ASP A 712 10.53 -11.27 -16.76
CA ASP A 712 11.73 -11.31 -17.59
C ASP A 712 11.59 -12.26 -18.77
N LEU A 713 10.63 -13.19 -18.70
CA LEU A 713 10.38 -14.21 -19.71
C LEU A 713 9.18 -13.81 -20.58
N ASP A 714 8.03 -13.56 -19.96
CA ASP A 714 6.80 -13.23 -20.65
C ASP A 714 5.76 -12.61 -19.70
N THR A 715 5.57 -11.29 -19.76
CA THR A 715 4.59 -10.58 -18.91
C THR A 715 3.13 -10.94 -19.18
N TYR A 716 2.82 -11.58 -20.32
CA TYR A 716 1.49 -12.14 -20.54
C TYR A 716 1.23 -13.29 -19.55
N TRP A 717 2.20 -14.19 -19.40
CA TRP A 717 2.08 -15.33 -18.48
C TRP A 717 2.30 -14.92 -17.02
N MET A 718 3.11 -13.88 -16.76
CA MET A 718 3.19 -13.23 -15.44
C MET A 718 1.80 -12.79 -14.94
N MET A 719 1.07 -12.00 -15.74
CA MET A 719 -0.27 -11.55 -15.39
C MET A 719 -1.26 -12.73 -15.28
N ALA A 720 -1.19 -13.70 -16.20
CA ALA A 720 -2.06 -14.87 -16.15
C ALA A 720 -1.91 -15.64 -14.83
N ASN A 721 -0.67 -15.87 -14.38
CA ASN A 721 -0.39 -16.55 -13.11
C ASN A 721 -0.81 -15.71 -11.90
N ALA A 722 -0.57 -14.39 -11.91
CA ALA A 722 -1.02 -13.52 -10.81
C ALA A 722 -2.56 -13.56 -10.64
N ILE A 723 -3.31 -13.58 -11.74
CA ILE A 723 -4.78 -13.74 -11.71
C ILE A 723 -5.17 -15.14 -11.23
N ASP A 724 -4.54 -16.19 -11.76
CA ASP A 724 -4.81 -17.58 -11.37
C ASP A 724 -4.55 -17.80 -9.89
N GLU A 725 -3.40 -17.36 -9.37
CA GLU A 725 -3.00 -17.47 -7.97
C GLU A 725 -3.97 -16.73 -7.05
N GLY A 726 -4.31 -15.48 -7.35
CA GLY A 726 -5.30 -14.72 -6.56
C GLY A 726 -6.66 -15.43 -6.49
N ILE A 727 -7.16 -15.94 -7.62
CA ILE A 727 -8.43 -16.68 -7.66
C ILE A 727 -8.30 -18.03 -6.94
N ARG A 728 -7.21 -18.75 -7.17
CA ARG A 728 -6.95 -20.08 -6.61
C ARG A 728 -6.85 -20.02 -5.09
N ASN A 729 -6.18 -19.01 -4.54
CA ASN A 729 -6.09 -18.75 -3.11
C ASN A 729 -7.47 -18.50 -2.49
N ALA A 730 -8.32 -17.70 -3.16
CA ALA A 730 -9.69 -17.50 -2.70
C ALA A 730 -10.52 -18.80 -2.76
N VAL A 731 -10.35 -19.61 -3.81
CA VAL A 731 -11.02 -20.92 -3.96
C VAL A 731 -10.53 -21.92 -2.92
N ALA A 732 -9.25 -21.91 -2.57
CA ALA A 732 -8.65 -22.79 -1.57
C ALA A 732 -9.35 -22.63 -0.21
N VAL A 733 -9.78 -21.41 0.15
CA VAL A 733 -10.55 -21.16 1.39
C VAL A 733 -12.07 -21.24 1.22
N GLY A 734 -12.57 -21.51 0.01
CA GLY A 734 -13.98 -21.81 -0.28
C GLY A 734 -14.79 -20.71 -0.97
N ALA A 735 -14.17 -19.69 -1.55
CA ALA A 735 -14.87 -18.65 -2.32
C ALA A 735 -15.51 -19.19 -3.62
N ASP A 736 -16.62 -18.58 -4.04
CA ASP A 736 -17.24 -18.85 -5.34
C ASP A 736 -16.53 -18.09 -6.47
N VAL A 737 -15.91 -18.81 -7.40
CA VAL A 737 -15.24 -18.22 -8.58
C VAL A 737 -16.19 -17.39 -9.47
N ASN A 738 -17.50 -17.62 -9.40
CA ASN A 738 -18.51 -16.87 -10.15
C ASN A 738 -19.01 -15.63 -9.40
N TYR A 739 -18.51 -15.37 -8.19
CA TYR A 739 -18.79 -14.18 -7.41
C TYR A 739 -17.50 -13.60 -6.80
N MET A 740 -16.66 -13.07 -7.68
CA MET A 740 -15.39 -12.40 -7.33
C MET A 740 -15.23 -11.09 -8.08
N ALA A 741 -14.54 -10.12 -7.48
CA ALA A 741 -14.07 -8.91 -8.12
C ALA A 741 -12.54 -8.81 -8.01
N GLY A 742 -11.90 -8.24 -9.04
CA GLY A 742 -10.47 -8.04 -9.11
C GLY A 742 -10.07 -6.58 -8.90
N CYS A 743 -8.84 -6.35 -8.43
CA CYS A 743 -8.18 -5.05 -8.48
C CYS A 743 -6.78 -5.22 -9.05
N ASP A 744 -6.46 -4.44 -10.08
CA ASP A 744 -5.19 -4.49 -10.80
C ASP A 744 -4.25 -3.34 -10.43
N ASN A 745 -3.10 -3.66 -9.82
CA ASN A 745 -2.12 -2.68 -9.38
C ASN A 745 -0.78 -2.89 -10.11
N PHE A 746 -0.56 -2.11 -11.17
CA PHE A 746 0.63 -2.17 -12.01
C PHE A 746 1.77 -1.35 -11.40
N CYS A 747 2.95 -1.96 -11.22
CA CYS A 747 4.20 -1.27 -10.93
C CYS A 747 5.21 -1.57 -12.03
N TRP A 748 5.58 -0.55 -12.79
CA TRP A 748 6.42 -0.70 -13.98
C TRP A 748 7.65 0.19 -13.89
N CYS A 749 8.78 -0.31 -14.39
CA CYS A 749 9.90 0.53 -14.78
C CYS A 749 9.50 1.40 -15.98
N ASP A 750 10.26 2.45 -16.26
CA ASP A 750 9.97 3.43 -17.30
C ASP A 750 9.76 2.74 -18.67
N PRO A 751 8.52 2.75 -19.21
CA PRO A 751 8.23 2.13 -20.49
C PRO A 751 8.40 3.11 -21.66
N VAL A 752 8.84 4.35 -21.43
CA VAL A 752 8.96 5.36 -22.48
C VAL A 752 10.39 5.37 -23.03
N GLN A 753 10.52 5.23 -24.35
CA GLN A 753 11.80 5.27 -25.03
C GLN A 753 12.48 6.64 -24.87
N SER A 754 13.71 6.65 -24.36
CA SER A 754 14.55 7.85 -24.27
C SER A 754 16.03 7.48 -24.31
N GLU A 755 16.95 8.46 -24.35
CA GLU A 755 18.39 8.18 -24.21
C GLU A 755 18.72 7.45 -22.90
N SER A 756 17.95 7.75 -21.86
CA SER A 756 18.11 7.19 -20.52
C SER A 756 17.33 5.88 -20.28
N THR A 757 16.50 5.49 -21.26
CA THR A 757 15.68 4.27 -21.29
C THR A 757 15.69 3.71 -22.72
N PRO A 758 16.84 3.19 -23.19
CA PRO A 758 17.01 2.75 -24.57
C PRO A 758 16.18 1.50 -24.93
N ASP A 759 15.67 0.80 -23.91
CA ASP A 759 14.82 -0.39 -24.01
C ASP A 759 13.33 -0.09 -23.78
N GLY A 760 12.92 1.19 -23.77
CA GLY A 760 11.54 1.62 -23.48
C GLY A 760 10.49 0.94 -24.38
N HIS A 761 10.75 0.80 -25.68
CA HIS A 761 9.82 0.09 -26.58
C HIS A 761 9.53 -1.36 -26.14
N TYR A 762 10.53 -2.05 -25.57
CA TYR A 762 10.35 -3.42 -25.09
C TYR A 762 9.58 -3.46 -23.77
N LYS A 763 9.91 -2.55 -22.84
CA LYS A 763 9.18 -2.39 -21.57
C LYS A 763 7.72 -2.01 -21.77
N LEU A 764 7.41 -1.13 -22.73
CA LEU A 764 6.03 -0.83 -23.12
C LEU A 764 5.34 -2.04 -23.76
N ALA A 765 6.05 -2.83 -24.56
CA ALA A 765 5.51 -4.06 -25.12
C ALA A 765 5.18 -5.10 -24.04
N GLN A 766 6.01 -5.20 -23.00
CA GLN A 766 5.70 -6.01 -21.82
C GLN A 766 4.40 -5.50 -21.15
N LEU A 767 4.21 -4.18 -21.03
CA LEU A 767 3.00 -3.60 -20.43
C LEU A 767 1.73 -3.92 -21.26
N VAL A 768 1.83 -3.81 -22.59
CA VAL A 768 0.76 -4.22 -23.52
C VAL A 768 0.41 -5.69 -23.33
N ARG A 769 1.40 -6.57 -23.20
CA ARG A 769 1.19 -8.02 -23.01
C ARG A 769 0.50 -8.35 -21.69
N ALA A 770 0.89 -7.70 -20.60
CA ALA A 770 0.24 -7.87 -19.31
C ALA A 770 -1.25 -7.46 -19.40
N ASN A 771 -1.55 -6.31 -20.02
CA ASN A 771 -2.94 -5.87 -20.22
C ASN A 771 -3.76 -6.82 -21.11
N GLN A 772 -3.14 -7.41 -22.16
CA GLN A 772 -3.80 -8.43 -22.99
C GLN A 772 -4.18 -9.68 -22.18
N ALA A 773 -3.28 -10.15 -21.31
CA ALA A 773 -3.55 -11.26 -20.42
C ALA A 773 -4.64 -10.91 -19.40
N LEU A 774 -4.59 -9.72 -18.81
CA LEU A 774 -5.61 -9.24 -17.87
C LEU A 774 -7.00 -9.34 -18.50
N ALA A 775 -7.18 -8.75 -19.69
CA ALA A 775 -8.46 -8.82 -20.38
C ALA A 775 -8.90 -10.26 -20.67
N HIS A 776 -7.99 -11.13 -21.15
CA HIS A 776 -8.32 -12.51 -21.49
C HIS A 776 -8.73 -13.32 -20.25
N TYR A 777 -7.93 -13.32 -19.19
CA TYR A 777 -8.18 -14.15 -18.02
C TYR A 777 -9.33 -13.62 -17.15
N CYS A 778 -9.48 -12.29 -17.03
CA CYS A 778 -10.65 -11.70 -16.37
C CYS A 778 -11.95 -12.06 -17.08
N LEU A 779 -12.00 -11.98 -18.43
CA LEU A 779 -13.17 -12.40 -19.21
C LEU A 779 -13.48 -13.89 -19.04
N GLY A 780 -12.42 -14.71 -19.06
CA GLY A 780 -12.48 -16.15 -18.95
C GLY A 780 -13.06 -16.63 -17.62
N PHE A 781 -12.43 -16.22 -16.52
CA PHE A 781 -12.90 -16.55 -15.17
C PHE A 781 -14.23 -15.84 -14.87
N GLY A 782 -14.40 -14.61 -15.36
CA GLY A 782 -15.56 -13.78 -15.10
C GLY A 782 -15.43 -12.86 -13.91
N VAL A 783 -14.19 -12.41 -13.67
CA VAL A 783 -13.82 -11.53 -12.58
C VAL A 783 -13.66 -10.12 -13.14
N PRO A 784 -14.59 -9.18 -12.91
CA PRO A 784 -14.45 -7.81 -13.33
C PRO A 784 -13.40 -7.08 -12.47
N CYS A 785 -12.59 -6.22 -13.08
CA CYS A 785 -11.77 -5.27 -12.33
C CYS A 785 -12.65 -4.12 -11.83
N VAL A 786 -12.77 -3.94 -10.52
CA VAL A 786 -13.64 -2.90 -9.93
C VAL A 786 -12.88 -1.64 -9.56
N SER A 787 -11.58 -1.76 -9.31
CA SER A 787 -10.65 -0.66 -9.09
C SER A 787 -9.25 -1.09 -9.53
N GLY A 788 -8.29 -0.17 -9.50
CA GLY A 788 -6.90 -0.46 -9.80
C GLY A 788 -6.03 0.78 -9.61
N LYS A 789 -4.73 0.61 -9.86
CA LYS A 789 -3.74 1.70 -9.86
C LYS A 789 -2.59 1.34 -10.77
N ASP A 790 -1.92 2.35 -11.29
CA ASP A 790 -0.63 2.20 -11.93
C ASP A 790 0.41 3.14 -11.31
N SER A 791 1.61 2.62 -11.12
CA SER A 791 2.82 3.33 -10.71
C SER A 791 3.86 3.07 -11.77
N MET A 792 4.12 4.07 -12.60
CA MET A 792 5.15 4.02 -13.65
C MET A 792 6.46 4.62 -13.10
N LYS A 793 7.57 4.48 -13.84
CA LYS A 793 8.89 5.07 -13.50
C LYS A 793 9.51 4.51 -12.20
N ASN A 794 9.31 3.21 -11.94
CA ASN A 794 9.99 2.55 -10.83
C ASN A 794 11.43 2.18 -11.20
N ASP A 795 12.27 3.21 -11.34
CA ASP A 795 13.69 3.11 -11.63
C ASP A 795 14.48 3.98 -10.63
N TYR A 796 15.69 3.53 -10.32
CA TYR A 796 16.71 4.34 -9.66
C TYR A 796 17.76 4.76 -10.68
N LYS A 797 18.23 6.01 -10.58
CA LYS A 797 19.40 6.53 -11.30
C LYS A 797 20.31 7.33 -10.36
N GLY A 798 21.52 6.87 -10.16
CA GLY A 798 22.53 7.55 -9.33
C GLY A 798 23.88 6.84 -9.39
N GLY A 799 24.96 7.55 -9.07
CA GLY A 799 26.32 6.97 -9.11
C GLY A 799 26.75 6.38 -10.48
N GLY A 800 26.12 6.79 -11.59
CA GLY A 800 26.36 6.23 -12.93
C GLY A 800 25.67 4.87 -13.20
N GLN A 801 24.81 4.39 -12.30
CA GLN A 801 24.04 3.16 -12.44
C GLN A 801 22.54 3.44 -12.62
N LYS A 802 21.85 2.56 -13.36
CA LYS A 802 20.39 2.49 -13.41
C LYS A 802 19.94 1.12 -12.91
N ILE A 803 18.99 1.08 -11.97
CA ILE A 803 18.35 -0.15 -11.49
C ILE A 803 16.86 -0.04 -11.81
N SER A 804 16.37 -0.93 -12.67
CA SER A 804 14.95 -1.04 -13.02
C SER A 804 14.35 -2.22 -12.27
N ILE A 805 13.20 -2.02 -11.62
CA ILE A 805 12.44 -3.14 -11.05
C ILE A 805 12.01 -4.12 -12.15
N PRO A 806 11.80 -5.42 -11.84
CA PRO A 806 11.02 -6.27 -12.71
C PRO A 806 9.62 -5.68 -12.89
N PRO A 807 9.05 -5.72 -14.10
CA PRO A 807 7.63 -5.45 -14.27
C PRO A 807 6.79 -6.28 -13.31
N THR A 808 5.97 -5.62 -12.51
CA THR A 808 5.26 -6.26 -11.39
C THR A 808 3.79 -5.86 -11.40
N VAL A 809 2.91 -6.82 -11.17
CA VAL A 809 1.48 -6.56 -10.98
C VAL A 809 1.01 -7.34 -9.78
N LEU A 810 0.39 -6.64 -8.84
CA LEU A 810 -0.43 -7.23 -7.81
C LEU A 810 -1.86 -7.34 -8.34
N PHE A 811 -2.42 -8.56 -8.37
CA PHE A 811 -3.82 -8.78 -8.68
C PHE A 811 -4.55 -9.23 -7.42
N SER A 812 -5.33 -8.32 -6.81
CA SER A 812 -6.10 -8.62 -5.61
C SER A 812 -7.48 -9.15 -5.97
N VAL A 813 -8.00 -10.11 -5.21
CA VAL A 813 -9.31 -10.74 -5.42
C VAL A 813 -10.15 -10.62 -4.17
N ILE A 814 -11.38 -10.14 -4.36
CA ILE A 814 -12.43 -10.11 -3.36
C ILE A 814 -13.51 -11.11 -3.76
N GLY A 815 -13.66 -12.18 -2.99
CA GLY A 815 -14.65 -13.24 -3.20
C GLY A 815 -15.71 -13.29 -2.10
N VAL A 816 -16.81 -14.00 -2.37
CA VAL A 816 -17.85 -14.24 -1.38
C VAL A 816 -17.93 -15.73 -1.05
N ILE A 817 -18.07 -16.05 0.24
CA ILE A 817 -18.42 -17.39 0.72
C ILE A 817 -19.80 -17.35 1.40
N PRO A 818 -20.73 -18.26 1.07
CA PRO A 818 -22.07 -18.26 1.68
C PRO A 818 -22.08 -18.56 3.19
N ASP A 819 -21.12 -19.34 3.67
CA ASP A 819 -21.04 -19.81 5.05
C ASP A 819 -19.58 -19.97 5.49
N VAL A 820 -19.10 -19.07 6.35
CA VAL A 820 -17.74 -19.09 6.89
C VAL A 820 -17.41 -20.32 7.74
N ASN A 821 -18.41 -21.07 8.21
CA ASN A 821 -18.18 -22.32 8.95
C ASN A 821 -17.70 -23.45 8.02
N LYS A 822 -17.74 -23.23 6.70
CA LYS A 822 -17.21 -24.15 5.68
C LYS A 822 -15.87 -23.70 5.11
N CYS A 823 -15.28 -22.63 5.64
CA CYS A 823 -13.95 -22.22 5.22
C CYS A 823 -12.97 -23.38 5.41
N LEU A 824 -12.09 -23.53 4.43
CA LEU A 824 -10.95 -24.43 4.51
C LEU A 824 -9.70 -23.64 4.89
N THR A 825 -8.73 -24.35 5.43
CA THR A 825 -7.38 -23.86 5.72
C THR A 825 -6.38 -24.89 5.21
N SER A 826 -5.14 -24.44 5.00
CA SER A 826 -4.03 -25.23 4.45
C SER A 826 -3.66 -26.44 5.31
N ASP A 827 -3.79 -26.34 6.65
CA ASP A 827 -3.33 -27.37 7.56
C ASP A 827 -4.05 -28.73 7.42
N PHE A 828 -3.28 -29.81 7.52
CA PHE A 828 -3.84 -31.15 7.69
C PHE A 828 -4.51 -31.29 9.06
N LYS A 829 -5.78 -31.72 9.06
CA LYS A 829 -6.59 -31.78 10.28
C LYS A 829 -6.66 -33.17 10.91
N LYS A 830 -6.46 -34.24 10.12
CA LYS A 830 -6.72 -35.60 10.58
C LYS A 830 -5.89 -36.65 9.85
N ALA A 831 -5.26 -37.54 10.61
CA ALA A 831 -4.59 -38.73 10.08
C ALA A 831 -5.59 -39.70 9.43
N GLY A 832 -5.18 -40.32 8.32
CA GLY A 832 -5.99 -41.19 7.49
C GLY A 832 -6.79 -40.46 6.40
N ASP A 833 -6.80 -39.14 6.39
CA ASP A 833 -7.32 -38.36 5.25
C ASP A 833 -6.47 -38.65 4.01
N LYS A 834 -7.13 -38.79 2.86
CA LYS A 834 -6.48 -38.98 1.56
C LYS A 834 -6.02 -37.63 1.01
N ILE A 835 -4.83 -37.63 0.43
CA ILE A 835 -4.21 -36.44 -0.16
C ILE A 835 -4.41 -36.51 -1.67
N TYR A 836 -5.12 -35.52 -2.21
CA TYR A 836 -5.39 -35.37 -3.63
C TYR A 836 -4.63 -34.19 -4.20
N VAL A 837 -4.18 -34.32 -5.45
CA VAL A 837 -3.66 -33.21 -6.26
C VAL A 837 -4.61 -32.97 -7.42
N LEU A 838 -5.04 -31.71 -7.55
CA LEU A 838 -5.85 -31.23 -8.66
C LEU A 838 -4.95 -30.47 -9.64
N GLY A 839 -5.11 -30.70 -10.95
CA GLY A 839 -4.31 -30.05 -11.99
C GLY A 839 -3.06 -30.84 -12.41
N LEU A 840 -2.32 -30.35 -13.42
CA LEU A 840 -1.20 -31.05 -14.05
C LEU A 840 0.15 -30.44 -13.66
N THR A 841 1.12 -31.29 -13.36
CA THR A 841 2.53 -30.92 -13.22
C THR A 841 3.23 -31.00 -14.57
N LYS A 842 3.95 -29.96 -14.97
CA LYS A 842 4.61 -29.85 -16.27
C LYS A 842 6.06 -29.41 -16.09
N PRO A 843 6.95 -29.65 -17.08
CA PRO A 843 8.32 -29.14 -17.08
C PRO A 843 8.37 -27.65 -17.39
N GLU A 844 7.78 -26.84 -16.52
CA GLU A 844 7.68 -25.39 -16.56
C GLU A 844 8.45 -24.84 -15.34
N PHE A 845 9.70 -24.42 -15.54
CA PHE A 845 10.62 -23.97 -14.48
C PHE A 845 11.11 -22.54 -14.68
N GLY A 846 10.65 -21.86 -15.74
CA GLY A 846 11.10 -20.50 -16.03
C GLY A 846 10.69 -19.53 -14.93
N GLY A 847 11.67 -18.94 -14.25
CA GLY A 847 11.48 -18.02 -13.13
C GLY A 847 11.31 -18.70 -11.76
N SER A 848 11.22 -20.04 -11.72
CA SER A 848 10.87 -20.77 -10.49
C SER A 848 11.91 -20.69 -9.38
N GLU A 849 11.47 -20.81 -8.14
CA GLU A 849 12.35 -20.77 -6.96
C GLU A 849 13.42 -21.88 -7.01
N ILE A 850 13.05 -23.07 -7.51
CA ILE A 850 13.99 -24.19 -7.65
C ILE A 850 15.06 -23.94 -8.72
N SER A 851 14.71 -23.21 -9.80
CA SER A 851 15.67 -22.85 -10.85
C SER A 851 16.73 -21.89 -10.35
N GLN A 852 16.33 -20.96 -9.49
CA GLN A 852 17.23 -20.02 -8.83
C GLN A 852 18.11 -20.71 -7.78
N GLU A 853 17.52 -21.58 -6.95
CA GLU A 853 18.24 -22.33 -5.90
C GLU A 853 19.34 -23.23 -6.47
N LEU A 854 19.05 -23.95 -7.55
CA LEU A 854 19.99 -24.90 -8.15
C LEU A 854 20.80 -24.31 -9.31
N GLY A 855 20.54 -23.05 -9.70
CA GLY A 855 21.29 -22.34 -10.72
C GLY A 855 21.18 -22.92 -12.14
N PHE A 856 19.97 -23.33 -12.57
CA PHE A 856 19.72 -23.82 -13.93
C PHE A 856 18.73 -22.94 -14.69
N SER A 857 18.90 -22.83 -16.02
CA SER A 857 18.02 -22.00 -16.85
C SER A 857 16.86 -22.79 -17.45
N ASN A 858 15.69 -22.17 -17.55
CA ASN A 858 14.54 -22.71 -18.25
C ASN A 858 13.70 -21.58 -18.86
N SER A 859 13.30 -21.72 -20.12
CA SER A 859 12.53 -20.72 -20.87
C SER A 859 11.02 -20.83 -20.70
N ARG A 860 10.53 -21.91 -20.05
CA ARG A 860 9.11 -22.26 -20.01
C ARG A 860 8.47 -21.73 -18.74
N VAL A 861 7.84 -20.58 -18.86
CA VAL A 861 6.97 -20.00 -17.83
C VAL A 861 5.76 -20.91 -17.60
N PRO A 862 5.29 -21.09 -16.35
CA PRO A 862 4.03 -21.77 -16.07
C PRO A 862 2.85 -21.18 -16.87
N GLN A 863 2.05 -22.04 -17.51
CA GLN A 863 0.93 -21.60 -18.35
C GLN A 863 -0.42 -21.99 -17.75
N VAL A 864 -1.26 -20.98 -17.51
CA VAL A 864 -2.64 -21.12 -17.03
C VAL A 864 -3.55 -21.60 -18.17
N ASP A 865 -4.03 -22.83 -18.07
CA ASP A 865 -5.13 -23.34 -18.90
C ASP A 865 -6.47 -22.91 -18.31
N LEU A 866 -6.95 -21.77 -18.81
CA LEU A 866 -8.14 -21.08 -18.32
C LEU A 866 -9.37 -21.97 -18.17
N LEU A 867 -9.67 -22.81 -19.17
CA LEU A 867 -10.92 -23.59 -19.17
C LEU A 867 -10.88 -24.71 -18.14
N SER A 868 -9.75 -25.41 -18.04
CA SER A 868 -9.60 -26.47 -17.03
C SER A 868 -9.46 -25.90 -15.62
N ALA A 869 -8.79 -24.76 -15.45
CA ALA A 869 -8.70 -24.04 -14.19
C ALA A 869 -10.07 -23.61 -13.69
N LYS A 870 -10.85 -22.90 -14.52
CA LYS A 870 -12.20 -22.46 -14.14
C LYS A 870 -13.10 -23.62 -13.74
N LYS A 871 -13.13 -24.69 -14.54
CA LYS A 871 -13.97 -25.85 -14.23
C LYS A 871 -13.58 -26.53 -12.91
N ARG A 872 -12.28 -26.61 -12.64
CA ARG A 872 -11.74 -27.13 -11.37
C ARG A 872 -12.18 -26.28 -10.19
N TYR A 873 -12.12 -24.95 -10.31
CA TYR A 873 -12.49 -24.02 -9.24
C TYR A 873 -13.99 -24.05 -8.94
N GLU A 874 -14.85 -24.12 -9.96
CA GLU A 874 -16.29 -24.34 -9.79
C GLU A 874 -16.58 -25.66 -9.04
N THR A 875 -15.89 -26.74 -9.44
CA THR A 875 -16.05 -28.06 -8.82
C THR A 875 -15.54 -28.08 -7.38
N MET A 876 -14.42 -27.40 -7.10
CA MET A 876 -13.86 -27.28 -5.75
C MET A 876 -14.81 -26.50 -4.83
N PHE A 877 -15.37 -25.40 -5.30
CA PHE A 877 -16.39 -24.66 -4.57
C PHE A 877 -17.58 -25.56 -4.20
N GLU A 878 -18.14 -26.30 -5.17
CA GLU A 878 -19.23 -27.25 -4.90
C GLU A 878 -18.83 -28.35 -3.91
N ALA A 879 -17.62 -28.90 -4.01
CA ALA A 879 -17.11 -29.91 -3.09
C ALA A 879 -16.98 -29.37 -1.65
N THR A 880 -16.47 -28.14 -1.50
CA THR A 880 -16.39 -27.43 -0.22
C THR A 880 -17.78 -27.17 0.36
N GLN A 881 -18.74 -26.72 -0.45
CA GLN A 881 -20.10 -26.47 0.01
C GLN A 881 -20.82 -27.75 0.48
N ASN A 882 -20.46 -28.90 -0.09
CA ASN A 882 -20.92 -30.23 0.33
C ASN A 882 -20.11 -30.82 1.50
N GLY A 883 -19.12 -30.09 2.03
CA GLY A 883 -18.28 -30.51 3.15
C GLY A 883 -17.45 -31.76 2.83
N LEU A 884 -16.99 -31.92 1.57
CA LEU A 884 -16.19 -33.07 1.17
C LEU A 884 -14.75 -33.00 1.68
N PRO A 885 -13.97 -31.92 1.44
CA PRO A 885 -12.61 -31.80 1.94
C PRO A 885 -12.54 -31.32 3.40
N ASN A 886 -11.40 -31.60 4.06
CA ASN A 886 -11.05 -31.07 5.39
C ASN A 886 -10.06 -29.89 5.29
N GLY A 887 -9.24 -29.84 4.25
CA GLY A 887 -8.26 -28.78 4.05
C GLY A 887 -7.83 -28.72 2.60
N ALA A 888 -7.43 -27.53 2.16
CA ALA A 888 -6.96 -27.29 0.81
C ALA A 888 -5.86 -26.22 0.88
N HIS A 889 -4.86 -26.36 0.01
CA HIS A 889 -3.76 -25.44 -0.12
C HIS A 889 -3.37 -25.33 -1.59
N ASP A 890 -2.96 -24.16 -2.02
CA ASP A 890 -2.48 -23.92 -3.37
C ASP A 890 -1.06 -24.45 -3.60
N CYS A 891 -0.70 -24.69 -4.88
CA CYS A 891 0.68 -24.99 -5.26
C CYS A 891 1.27 -23.78 -6.00
N SER A 892 1.97 -22.93 -5.27
CA SER A 892 2.64 -21.71 -5.74
C SER A 892 4.17 -21.88 -5.70
N ASP A 893 4.88 -21.00 -5.00
CA ASP A 893 6.33 -20.95 -4.90
C ASP A 893 6.91 -22.23 -4.31
N GLY A 894 7.89 -22.83 -4.99
CA GLY A 894 8.49 -24.10 -4.57
C GLY A 894 7.62 -25.35 -4.82
N GLY A 895 6.41 -25.20 -5.37
CA GLY A 895 5.62 -26.29 -5.93
C GLY A 895 5.08 -27.30 -4.91
N PHE A 896 4.91 -28.55 -5.36
CA PHE A 896 4.15 -29.57 -4.63
C PHE A 896 4.78 -29.96 -3.28
N ALA A 897 6.11 -30.10 -3.23
CA ALA A 897 6.79 -30.53 -2.01
C ALA A 897 6.69 -29.47 -0.90
N VAL A 898 6.79 -28.18 -1.26
CA VAL A 898 6.61 -27.06 -0.32
C VAL A 898 5.17 -27.00 0.18
N ALA A 899 4.18 -27.04 -0.72
CA ALA A 899 2.77 -27.04 -0.34
C ALA A 899 2.45 -28.18 0.65
N VAL A 900 2.85 -29.43 0.37
CA VAL A 900 2.61 -30.55 1.30
C VAL A 900 3.36 -30.36 2.63
N ALA A 901 4.58 -29.80 2.60
CA ALA A 901 5.30 -29.47 3.82
C ALA A 901 4.50 -28.45 4.65
N GLU A 902 4.03 -27.34 4.07
CA GLU A 902 3.23 -26.31 4.74
C GLU A 902 1.93 -26.88 5.36
N MET A 903 1.25 -27.80 4.66
CA MET A 903 0.10 -28.51 5.21
C MET A 903 0.48 -29.39 6.43
N CYS A 904 1.61 -30.09 6.38
CA CYS A 904 2.14 -30.89 7.49
C CYS A 904 2.51 -30.00 8.69
N LEU A 905 3.17 -28.88 8.40
CA LEU A 905 3.61 -27.88 9.36
C LEU A 905 2.41 -27.35 10.14
N GLY A 906 1.42 -26.74 9.47
CA GLY A 906 0.23 -26.22 10.14
C GLY A 906 -0.51 -27.29 10.96
N GLY A 907 -0.64 -28.51 10.43
CA GLY A 907 -1.35 -29.60 11.09
C GLY A 907 -0.60 -30.25 12.25
N ARG A 908 0.74 -30.13 12.26
CA ARG A 908 1.65 -30.98 13.05
C ARG A 908 1.38 -32.48 12.88
N LEU A 909 1.03 -32.85 11.65
CA LEU A 909 0.79 -34.21 11.19
C LEU A 909 1.76 -34.56 10.06
N GLY A 910 2.04 -35.86 9.89
CA GLY A 910 2.86 -36.34 8.79
C GLY A 910 2.07 -36.60 7.51
N ALA A 911 2.76 -36.99 6.45
CA ALA A 911 2.15 -37.45 5.20
C ALA A 911 3.02 -38.53 4.54
N ASP A 912 2.39 -39.52 3.91
CA ASP A 912 3.06 -40.52 3.06
C ASP A 912 2.54 -40.35 1.63
N VAL A 913 3.41 -39.88 0.74
CA VAL A 913 3.09 -39.43 -0.61
C VAL A 913 3.92 -40.18 -1.65
N ASP A 914 3.29 -40.56 -2.76
CA ASP A 914 3.93 -41.24 -3.89
C ASP A 914 3.90 -40.36 -5.16
N LEU A 915 5.06 -39.83 -5.55
CA LEU A 915 5.26 -38.98 -6.73
C LEU A 915 4.90 -39.69 -8.03
N SER A 916 4.94 -41.03 -8.08
CA SER A 916 4.57 -41.78 -9.29
C SER A 916 3.07 -41.67 -9.61
N LYS A 917 2.27 -41.24 -8.64
CA LYS A 917 0.83 -40.96 -8.78
C LYS A 917 0.54 -39.49 -9.06
N LEU A 918 1.55 -38.61 -8.98
CA LEU A 918 1.37 -37.19 -9.25
C LEU A 918 0.97 -37.01 -10.72
N PRO A 919 -0.13 -36.29 -11.01
CA PRO A 919 -0.56 -36.06 -12.38
C PRO A 919 0.47 -35.17 -13.08
N ALA A 920 1.15 -35.73 -14.09
CA ALA A 920 2.22 -35.06 -14.80
C ALA A 920 2.06 -35.17 -16.32
N ASN A 921 2.51 -34.15 -17.04
CA ASN A 921 2.61 -34.14 -18.49
C ASN A 921 4.00 -33.66 -18.92
N GLY A 922 4.79 -34.58 -19.47
CA GLY A 922 6.19 -34.35 -19.86
C GLY A 922 7.17 -35.22 -19.09
N GLU A 923 8.44 -35.17 -19.47
CA GLU A 923 9.53 -35.87 -18.78
C GLU A 923 9.98 -35.04 -17.57
N LEU A 924 9.71 -35.54 -16.36
CA LEU A 924 10.10 -34.92 -15.10
C LEU A 924 10.82 -35.97 -14.23
N ASN A 925 11.97 -35.60 -13.68
CA ASN A 925 12.64 -36.38 -12.63
C ASN A 925 12.01 -36.10 -11.25
N GLU A 926 12.55 -36.70 -10.19
CA GLU A 926 12.02 -36.52 -8.83
C GLU A 926 11.96 -35.03 -8.43
N THR A 927 13.04 -34.28 -8.66
CA THR A 927 13.10 -32.83 -8.37
C THR A 927 12.06 -32.05 -9.17
N GLY A 928 11.90 -32.36 -10.45
CA GLY A 928 10.91 -31.72 -11.30
C GLY A 928 9.47 -31.96 -10.85
N LEU A 929 9.14 -33.18 -10.39
CA LEU A 929 7.80 -33.49 -9.85
C LEU A 929 7.54 -32.78 -8.52
N MET A 930 8.57 -32.63 -7.70
CA MET A 930 8.47 -31.99 -6.39
C MET A 930 8.32 -30.46 -6.48
N TYR A 931 9.08 -29.81 -7.36
CA TYR A 931 9.28 -28.36 -7.29
C TYR A 931 8.86 -27.58 -8.54
N ALA A 932 8.31 -28.22 -9.58
CA ALA A 932 7.70 -27.47 -10.67
C ALA A 932 6.54 -26.62 -10.12
N GLU A 933 6.46 -25.36 -10.55
CA GLU A 933 5.46 -24.36 -10.10
C GLU A 933 4.30 -24.26 -11.11
N SER A 934 3.93 -25.40 -11.72
CA SER A 934 2.86 -25.44 -12.72
C SER A 934 1.56 -24.86 -12.17
N ALA A 935 0.95 -23.97 -12.95
CA ALA A 935 -0.20 -23.19 -12.57
C ALA A 935 -1.47 -24.02 -12.32
N SER A 936 -2.44 -23.37 -11.67
CA SER A 936 -3.77 -23.88 -11.34
C SER A 936 -3.84 -25.20 -10.55
N ARG A 937 -2.87 -25.47 -9.67
CA ARG A 937 -2.83 -26.71 -8.87
C ARG A 937 -3.20 -26.48 -7.40
N LEU A 938 -3.92 -27.45 -6.83
CA LEU A 938 -4.35 -27.46 -5.43
C LEU A 938 -4.01 -28.83 -4.82
N VAL A 939 -3.54 -28.83 -3.57
CA VAL A 939 -3.44 -30.02 -2.71
C VAL A 939 -4.63 -30.04 -1.76
N VAL A 940 -5.34 -31.16 -1.69
CA VAL A 940 -6.59 -31.26 -0.92
C VAL A 940 -6.54 -32.50 -0.03
N SER A 941 -6.88 -32.33 1.25
CA SER A 941 -7.09 -33.44 2.19
C SER A 941 -8.58 -33.78 2.28
N VAL A 942 -8.90 -35.06 2.11
CA VAL A 942 -10.27 -35.56 2.06
C VAL A 942 -10.43 -36.75 3.01
N PRO A 943 -11.43 -36.77 3.90
CA PRO A 943 -11.75 -37.94 4.70
C PRO A 943 -11.88 -39.21 3.86
N ALA A 944 -11.29 -40.32 4.32
CA ALA A 944 -11.29 -41.58 3.58
C ALA A 944 -12.70 -42.09 3.23
N ASP A 945 -13.70 -41.81 4.05
CA ASP A 945 -15.11 -42.15 3.82
C ASP A 945 -15.80 -41.25 2.78
N LYS A 946 -15.23 -40.07 2.48
CA LYS A 946 -15.72 -39.13 1.46
C LYS A 946 -14.92 -39.17 0.15
N ALA A 947 -13.78 -39.87 0.13
CA ALA A 947 -12.89 -40.01 -1.01
C ALA A 947 -13.64 -40.34 -2.33
N GLY A 948 -14.51 -41.35 -2.32
CA GLY A 948 -15.26 -41.74 -3.53
C GLY A 948 -16.23 -40.68 -4.03
N ALA A 949 -16.85 -39.88 -3.14
CA ALA A 949 -17.72 -38.78 -3.52
C ALA A 949 -16.91 -37.61 -4.12
N PHE A 950 -15.73 -37.34 -3.56
CA PHE A 950 -14.81 -36.33 -4.08
C PHE A 950 -14.28 -36.72 -5.47
N GLU A 951 -13.84 -37.96 -5.66
CA GLU A 951 -13.42 -38.49 -6.97
C GLU A 951 -14.53 -38.40 -8.02
N ALA A 952 -15.77 -38.71 -7.62
CA ALA A 952 -16.93 -38.59 -8.50
C ALA A 952 -17.20 -37.13 -8.92
N ALA A 953 -17.02 -36.15 -8.02
CA ALA A 953 -17.19 -34.73 -8.34
C ALA A 953 -16.17 -34.25 -9.39
N PHE A 954 -14.93 -34.76 -9.33
CA PHE A 954 -13.86 -34.43 -10.27
C PHE A 954 -13.77 -35.39 -11.47
N ALA A 955 -14.78 -36.23 -11.72
CA ALA A 955 -14.76 -37.16 -12.84
C ALA A 955 -14.56 -36.44 -14.18
N GLY A 956 -13.58 -36.89 -14.98
CA GLY A 956 -13.20 -36.26 -16.25
C GLY A 956 -12.26 -35.06 -16.12
N GLN A 957 -11.89 -34.66 -14.90
CA GLN A 957 -10.86 -33.66 -14.62
C GLN A 957 -9.58 -34.34 -14.13
N VAL A 958 -8.48 -33.58 -14.11
CA VAL A 958 -7.21 -34.07 -13.55
C VAL A 958 -7.26 -33.96 -12.03
N CYS A 959 -7.45 -35.11 -11.39
CA CYS A 959 -7.50 -35.30 -9.95
C CYS A 959 -6.88 -36.67 -9.63
N ALA A 960 -5.92 -36.72 -8.71
CA ALA A 960 -5.24 -37.96 -8.33
C ALA A 960 -5.01 -38.05 -6.83
N CYS A 961 -5.32 -39.20 -6.22
CA CYS A 961 -4.94 -39.51 -4.85
C CYS A 961 -3.44 -39.89 -4.83
N VAL A 962 -2.61 -39.03 -4.26
CA VAL A 962 -1.15 -39.20 -4.22
C VAL A 962 -0.65 -39.82 -2.92
N GLY A 963 -1.46 -39.81 -1.86
CA GLY A 963 -1.01 -40.27 -0.56
C GLY A 963 -2.08 -40.19 0.53
N GLU A 964 -1.62 -40.21 1.77
CA GLU A 964 -2.46 -40.02 2.95
C GLU A 964 -1.74 -39.27 4.07
N VAL A 965 -2.52 -38.59 4.90
CA VAL A 965 -2.04 -37.93 6.12
C VAL A 965 -1.77 -39.00 7.18
N THR A 966 -0.66 -38.89 7.91
CA THR A 966 -0.23 -39.87 8.92
C THR A 966 -0.04 -39.24 10.30
N ASP A 967 -0.01 -40.08 11.34
CA ASP A 967 0.29 -39.71 12.72
C ASP A 967 1.80 -39.76 13.04
N SER A 968 2.64 -40.07 12.06
CA SER A 968 4.08 -40.36 12.22
C SER A 968 4.97 -39.13 12.48
N SER A 969 4.39 -37.93 12.51
CA SER A 969 5.09 -36.63 12.58
C SER A 969 6.23 -36.47 11.56
N LYS A 970 6.15 -37.19 10.43
CA LYS A 970 7.13 -37.20 9.35
C LYS A 970 6.47 -36.97 8.00
N LEU A 971 7.13 -36.21 7.14
CA LEU A 971 6.82 -36.15 5.71
C LEU A 971 7.68 -37.18 4.98
N ILE A 972 7.03 -38.18 4.39
CA ILE A 972 7.65 -39.22 3.58
C ILE A 972 7.18 -39.04 2.14
N ILE A 973 8.12 -38.75 1.23
CA ILE A 973 7.85 -38.71 -0.21
C ILE A 973 8.59 -39.85 -0.89
N ARG A 974 7.87 -40.62 -1.71
CA ARG A 974 8.36 -41.78 -2.44
C ARG A 974 8.21 -41.61 -3.94
N MET A 975 8.99 -42.38 -4.68
CA MET A 975 8.81 -42.65 -6.10
C MET A 975 8.58 -44.16 -6.25
N ALA A 976 7.32 -44.57 -6.28
CA ALA A 976 6.93 -45.97 -6.10
C ALA A 976 7.55 -46.56 -4.81
N ASP A 977 8.44 -47.55 -4.91
CA ASP A 977 9.06 -48.21 -3.75
C ASP A 977 10.29 -47.47 -3.20
N LYS A 978 10.82 -46.47 -3.91
CA LYS A 978 12.01 -45.71 -3.51
C LYS A 978 11.60 -44.54 -2.61
N THR A 979 12.15 -44.46 -1.40
CA THR A 979 12.02 -43.25 -0.57
C THR A 979 12.90 -42.16 -1.14
N VAL A 980 12.29 -41.01 -1.48
CA VAL A 980 12.96 -39.82 -2.02
C VAL A 980 13.36 -38.87 -0.89
N LEU A 981 12.49 -38.69 0.10
CA LEU A 981 12.83 -38.06 1.39
C LEU A 981 11.95 -38.60 2.53
N ASP A 982 12.50 -38.55 3.74
CA ASP A 982 11.85 -38.83 5.03
C ASP A 982 12.37 -37.80 6.03
N GLU A 983 11.54 -36.82 6.38
CA GLU A 983 11.93 -35.69 7.23
C GLU A 983 10.91 -35.41 8.33
N GLY A 984 11.39 -35.00 9.51
CA GLY A 984 10.56 -34.67 10.65
C GLY A 984 9.82 -33.34 10.46
N VAL A 985 8.52 -33.30 10.78
CA VAL A 985 7.69 -32.10 10.59
C VAL A 985 8.20 -30.90 11.42
N GLU A 986 8.70 -31.12 12.63
CA GLU A 986 9.28 -30.03 13.44
C GLU A 986 10.64 -29.53 12.90
N GLU A 987 11.40 -30.38 12.21
CA GLU A 987 12.64 -29.96 11.54
C GLU A 987 12.32 -29.06 10.34
N LEU A 988 11.31 -29.45 9.55
CA LEU A 988 10.78 -28.60 8.48
C LEU A 988 10.24 -27.26 9.05
N ALA A 989 9.59 -27.29 10.21
CA ALA A 989 9.05 -26.07 10.83
C ALA A 989 10.15 -25.11 11.27
N THR A 990 11.23 -25.68 11.80
CA THR A 990 12.41 -24.91 12.17
C THR A 990 13.06 -24.29 10.92
N ALA A 991 13.23 -25.06 9.84
CA ALA A 991 13.77 -24.55 8.58
C ALA A 991 12.91 -23.41 8.02
N PHE A 992 11.59 -23.60 7.96
CA PHE A 992 10.62 -22.62 7.47
C PHE A 992 10.66 -21.29 8.24
N LYS A 993 10.86 -21.33 9.56
CA LYS A 993 10.85 -20.13 10.41
C LYS A 993 12.20 -19.42 10.53
N SER A 994 13.29 -20.17 10.43
CA SER A 994 14.62 -19.68 10.83
C SER A 994 15.12 -18.44 10.08
N THR A 995 14.72 -18.26 8.82
CA THR A 995 15.28 -17.20 7.96
C THR A 995 14.98 -15.80 8.47
N LEU A 996 13.74 -15.52 8.92
CA LEU A 996 13.31 -14.17 9.34
C LEU A 996 13.05 -14.07 10.86
N ASP A 997 13.57 -15.00 11.66
CA ASP A 997 13.38 -15.06 13.12
C ASP A 997 14.52 -14.32 13.86
N TRP A 998 14.47 -12.97 13.85
CA TRP A 998 15.55 -12.10 14.39
C TRP A 998 15.16 -11.22 15.58
#